data_AF-A0AAN6XK38-F1
#
_entry.id   AF-A0AAN6XK38-F1
#
_cell.length_a   1.000
_cell.length_b   1.000
_cell.length_c   1.000
_cell.angle_alpha   90.00
_cell.angle_beta   90.00
_cell.angle_gamma   90.00
#
_symmetry.space_group_name_H-M   'P 1'
#
loop_
_entity.id
_entity.type
_entity.pdbx_description
1 polymer ?
#
loop_
_entity_poly.entity_id
_entity_poly.type
_entity_poly.pdbx_seq_one_letter_code
_entity_poly.pdbx_strand_id
1 'polypeptide(L)'
;MASVIAPRLFIVAYLLTLAHHFVLGEKQYTAYNYGFDVHRRVRRQFAQPSTMIVMGNAATQAGDVQVRREIRELEQDREVWTLYLLGMSMMQFTDQSSPTSWYGITGIHGMPHQTWGGVRPTPGNEETGYCTHSSILFPTWHRPYLALYEQVLSNVIRMIATWWPEDQKQPYVDAAKRFRIPYWDWATYPPSGGSVLPMSVGGSPFVDIDGPSGVQRISNPLFSYTFRPLNTTAFRQAPWNTWSETLRSPTNWGPGAQSNNSMVAMTIDQNQRSLSQRLYILFSNYGNYSRFSNNAWIPFVNNASYDSIESLHDTIHNLAGGGGIGQLNIRGGHMSFIPYSAFDPIFFLHHAMVDRIFAMWQTLYPQSWVTPTTAVLNSYTTARGQVQDSRTPLTPFFADANGAFWTSDSVRDFTKFGYTYTELTDLASPRKAQAGVRRAINRLYGASSPANMFLRELRAQGIKGGRGRGGTSRAGQQSSQHSPAGGVASNMEGAVEGDSYREWIVNIRAKKQALDGPYSIYFFFGTPPSNKEDWAQAENHVGTMGVFAADGAGMGGMMEAMKELEVSGTVPLTTGLIKAVQGGELEGLQPEEVVRFLRERLVISVLGPEGREFGVSEVKGLKLSVGSFRVRLPGSEDELPVWGEEEGTFDLV
;
A
#
# COMPACT_ATOMS: atom_id res chain seq x y z
N MET A 1 51.17 -11.22 -18.97
CA MET A 1 51.47 -10.67 -17.64
C MET A 1 51.11 -9.19 -17.64
N ALA A 2 50.08 -8.81 -16.85
CA ALA A 2 49.60 -7.47 -16.45
C ALA A 2 48.05 -7.56 -16.29
N SER A 3 47.51 -8.24 -15.27
CA SER A 3 47.28 -7.78 -13.87
C SER A 3 46.38 -6.53 -13.81
N VAL A 4 45.04 -6.64 -13.75
CA VAL A 4 44.20 -6.82 -12.54
C VAL A 4 44.40 -5.72 -11.49
N ILE A 5 43.84 -4.51 -11.70
CA ILE A 5 43.37 -3.58 -10.65
C ILE A 5 42.34 -2.62 -11.28
N ALA A 6 41.04 -2.81 -11.01
CA ALA A 6 40.00 -1.75 -10.90
C ALA A 6 38.59 -2.39 -10.82
N PRO A 7 38.27 -3.02 -9.69
CA PRO A 7 37.05 -2.62 -8.98
C PRO A 7 37.32 -2.63 -7.47
N ARG A 8 38.00 -1.60 -6.97
CA ARG A 8 38.17 -1.39 -5.52
C ARG A 8 37.84 0.04 -5.06
N LEU A 9 37.51 0.94 -5.98
CA LEU A 9 37.20 2.35 -5.66
C LEU A 9 35.73 2.59 -5.27
N PHE A 10 34.78 1.72 -5.67
CA PHE A 10 33.38 1.84 -5.26
C PHE A 10 33.09 1.23 -3.87
N ILE A 11 33.90 0.27 -3.41
CA ILE A 11 33.71 -0.38 -2.11
C ILE A 11 34.29 0.47 -0.96
N VAL A 12 35.34 1.27 -1.22
CA VAL A 12 35.97 2.11 -0.18
C VAL A 12 35.14 3.35 0.15
N ALA A 13 34.41 3.93 -0.82
CA ALA A 13 33.46 5.02 -0.55
C ALA A 13 32.22 4.55 0.25
N TYR A 14 31.82 3.29 0.06
CA TYR A 14 30.71 2.67 0.80
C TYR A 14 31.13 2.23 2.23
N LEU A 15 32.38 1.83 2.42
CA LEU A 15 32.91 1.50 3.76
C LEU A 15 33.26 2.73 4.60
N LEU A 16 33.63 3.86 3.98
CA LEU A 16 33.87 5.12 4.71
C LEU A 16 32.58 5.79 5.21
N THR A 17 31.43 5.51 4.59
CA THR A 17 30.11 5.92 5.12
C THR A 17 29.63 5.02 6.27
N LEU A 18 30.02 3.74 6.28
CA LEU A 18 29.78 2.82 7.39
C LEU A 18 30.66 3.10 8.62
N ALA A 19 31.91 3.56 8.44
CA ALA A 19 32.83 3.83 9.55
C ALA A 19 32.54 5.13 10.33
N HIS A 20 31.71 6.04 9.79
CA HIS A 20 31.23 7.22 10.54
C HIS A 20 29.99 6.93 11.41
N HIS A 21 29.46 5.71 11.40
CA HIS A 21 28.29 5.33 12.22
C HIS A 21 28.66 4.75 13.60
N PHE A 22 29.95 4.63 13.94
CA PHE A 22 30.37 3.96 15.17
C PHE A 22 30.93 4.86 16.29
N VAL A 23 30.94 6.19 16.13
CA VAL A 23 31.33 7.10 17.23
C VAL A 23 30.52 8.40 17.20
N LEU A 24 29.21 8.34 17.43
CA LEU A 24 28.44 9.50 17.89
C LEU A 24 27.27 8.97 18.74
N GLY A 25 27.20 9.42 20.00
CA GLY A 25 26.03 9.16 20.85
C GLY A 25 24.74 9.62 20.17
N GLU A 26 23.62 8.99 20.53
CA GLU A 26 22.25 9.26 20.07
C GLU A 26 22.01 10.74 19.74
N LYS A 27 22.27 11.17 18.50
CA LYS A 27 21.78 12.46 18.03
C LYS A 27 20.32 12.25 17.67
N GLN A 28 19.46 12.32 18.67
CA GLN A 28 18.04 12.46 18.48
C GLN A 28 17.81 13.79 17.75
N TYR A 29 17.52 13.73 16.46
CA TYR A 29 17.14 14.92 15.70
C TYR A 29 15.88 15.54 16.32
N THR A 30 15.72 16.86 16.13
CA THR A 30 14.67 17.64 16.78
C THR A 30 13.65 18.15 15.77
N ALA A 31 12.53 18.69 16.26
CA ALA A 31 11.59 19.43 15.44
C ALA A 31 12.21 20.71 14.88
N TYR A 32 11.57 21.27 13.85
CA TYR A 32 11.93 22.59 13.35
C TYR A 32 11.72 23.67 14.43
N ASN A 33 12.73 24.50 14.67
CA ASN A 33 12.64 25.61 15.61
C ASN A 33 12.21 26.89 14.88
N TYR A 34 10.98 27.34 15.15
CA TYR A 34 10.39 28.54 14.53
C TYR A 34 10.85 29.87 15.15
N GLY A 35 11.80 29.85 16.11
CA GLY A 35 12.28 31.04 16.81
C GLY A 35 11.34 31.55 17.91
N PHE A 36 10.31 30.78 18.27
CA PHE A 36 9.37 31.08 19.35
C PHE A 36 8.80 29.78 19.95
N ASP A 37 8.20 29.89 21.14
CA ASP A 37 7.48 28.78 21.78
C ASP A 37 6.21 28.44 21.00
N VAL A 38 6.29 27.40 20.19
CA VAL A 38 5.18 26.87 19.38
C VAL A 38 4.03 26.48 20.29
N HIS A 39 4.26 25.69 21.35
CA HIS A 39 3.22 25.21 22.26
C HIS A 39 2.38 26.35 22.83
N ARG A 40 3.03 27.45 23.23
CA ARG A 40 2.33 28.65 23.72
C ARG A 40 1.54 29.34 22.61
N ARG A 41 2.13 29.49 21.42
CA ARG A 41 1.54 30.26 20.31
C ARG A 41 0.34 29.56 19.67
N VAL A 42 0.36 28.22 19.61
CA VAL A 42 -0.64 27.40 18.91
C VAL A 42 -1.59 26.65 19.85
N ARG A 43 -1.49 26.91 21.17
CA ARG A 43 -2.28 26.22 22.21
C ARG A 43 -3.77 26.17 21.91
N ARG A 44 -4.35 27.27 21.40
CA ARG A 44 -5.78 27.35 21.08
C ARG A 44 -6.14 26.54 19.84
N GLN A 45 -5.26 26.47 18.85
CA GLN A 45 -5.44 25.75 17.59
C GLN A 45 -5.37 24.23 17.78
N PHE A 46 -4.59 23.73 18.73
CA PHE A 46 -4.48 22.30 19.06
C PHE A 46 -5.33 21.86 20.28
N ALA A 47 -6.07 22.79 20.89
CA ALA A 47 -7.07 22.52 21.92
C ALA A 47 -8.49 22.31 21.34
N GLN A 48 -8.60 22.02 20.04
CA GLN A 48 -9.89 21.72 19.39
C GLN A 48 -10.60 20.59 20.13
N PRO A 49 -11.93 20.66 20.30
CA PRO A 49 -12.68 19.60 20.94
C PRO A 49 -12.49 18.29 20.18
N SER A 50 -12.51 17.17 20.91
CA SER A 50 -12.38 15.83 20.32
C SER A 50 -13.49 15.54 19.30
N THR A 51 -14.64 16.18 19.42
CA THR A 51 -15.72 16.16 18.43
C THR A 51 -15.39 17.09 17.27
N MET A 52 -14.58 16.59 16.33
CA MET A 52 -14.22 17.31 15.11
C MET A 52 -15.07 16.85 13.93
N ILE A 53 -15.66 17.81 13.22
CA ILE A 53 -16.32 17.56 11.94
C ILE A 53 -15.24 17.32 10.89
N VAL A 54 -15.32 16.19 10.19
CA VAL A 54 -14.42 15.83 9.11
C VAL A 54 -14.99 16.39 7.82
N MET A 55 -14.48 17.52 7.36
CA MET A 55 -14.84 18.16 6.10
C MET A 55 -13.74 18.00 5.03
N GLY A 56 -12.58 17.45 5.39
CA GLY A 56 -11.39 17.44 4.54
C GLY A 56 -10.74 18.82 4.48
N ASN A 57 -10.11 19.18 3.35
CA ASN A 57 -9.39 20.45 3.23
C ASN A 57 -10.30 21.66 2.88
N ALA A 58 -11.41 21.84 3.61
CA ALA A 58 -12.51 22.74 3.27
C ALA A 58 -12.27 24.26 3.49
N ALA A 59 -11.03 24.74 3.61
CA ALA A 59 -10.78 26.20 3.60
C ALA A 59 -10.63 26.80 2.19
N THR A 60 -11.05 26.05 1.18
CA THR A 60 -11.31 26.58 -0.16
C THR A 60 -12.81 26.49 -0.39
N GLN A 61 -13.40 27.54 -0.97
CA GLN A 61 -14.85 27.62 -1.23
C GLN A 61 -15.36 26.33 -1.89
N ALA A 62 -16.64 26.00 -1.70
CA ALA A 62 -17.30 24.89 -2.38
C ALA A 62 -16.93 24.89 -3.88
N GLY A 63 -16.10 23.94 -4.32
CA GLY A 63 -15.67 23.82 -5.72
C GLY A 63 -14.16 23.69 -5.99
N ASP A 64 -13.27 23.94 -5.02
CA ASP A 64 -11.81 23.88 -5.26
C ASP A 64 -11.21 22.49 -4.89
N VAL A 65 -11.46 21.52 -5.77
CA VAL A 65 -10.96 20.14 -5.69
C VAL A 65 -9.52 20.07 -6.19
N GLN A 66 -8.59 19.59 -5.36
CA GLN A 66 -7.16 19.51 -5.69
C GLN A 66 -6.67 18.06 -5.79
N VAL A 67 -5.63 17.83 -6.58
CA VAL A 67 -5.08 16.48 -6.81
C VAL A 67 -4.21 16.05 -5.63
N ARG A 68 -4.48 14.87 -5.05
CA ARG A 68 -3.49 14.10 -4.28
C ARG A 68 -2.48 13.55 -5.28
N ARG A 69 -1.24 14.05 -5.22
CA ARG A 69 -0.16 13.70 -6.15
C ARG A 69 0.60 12.46 -5.69
N GLU A 70 1.25 11.76 -6.60
CA GLU A 70 2.24 10.75 -6.22
C GLU A 70 3.38 11.45 -5.46
N ILE A 71 3.94 10.80 -4.43
CA ILE A 71 4.91 11.45 -3.53
C ILE A 71 6.15 12.02 -4.24
N ARG A 72 6.70 11.33 -5.23
CA ARG A 72 7.85 11.80 -6.01
C ARG A 72 7.50 12.98 -6.91
N GLU A 73 6.25 13.09 -7.35
CA GLU A 73 5.73 14.29 -8.02
C GLU A 73 5.58 15.46 -7.05
N LEU A 74 5.09 15.20 -5.83
CA LEU A 74 4.98 16.21 -4.76
C LEU A 74 6.35 16.77 -4.38
N GLU A 75 7.37 15.92 -4.29
CA GLU A 75 8.76 16.28 -3.99
C GLU A 75 9.36 17.32 -4.95
N GLN A 76 8.87 17.38 -6.19
CA GLN A 76 9.33 18.38 -7.17
C GLN A 76 8.79 19.78 -6.91
N ASP A 77 7.75 19.93 -6.07
CA ASP A 77 7.13 21.19 -5.70
C ASP A 77 7.70 21.67 -4.36
N ARG A 78 8.80 22.44 -4.43
CA ARG A 78 9.59 22.83 -3.26
C ARG A 78 8.75 23.42 -2.12
N GLU A 79 7.84 24.33 -2.43
CA GLU A 79 7.05 25.04 -1.42
C GLU A 79 6.05 24.09 -0.74
N VAL A 80 5.35 23.26 -1.52
CA VAL A 80 4.40 22.29 -0.96
C VAL A 80 5.13 21.19 -0.19
N TRP A 81 6.25 20.71 -0.71
CA TRP A 81 7.09 19.71 -0.05
C TRP A 81 7.63 20.21 1.29
N THR A 82 8.15 21.44 1.31
CA THR A 82 8.65 22.08 2.54
C THR A 82 7.55 22.19 3.59
N LEU A 83 6.36 22.67 3.21
CA LEU A 83 5.21 22.76 4.11
C LEU A 83 4.75 21.39 4.60
N TYR A 84 4.74 20.38 3.72
CA TYR A 84 4.36 19.02 4.10
C TYR A 84 5.26 18.47 5.21
N LEU A 85 6.58 18.56 5.05
CA LEU A 85 7.53 18.10 6.05
C LEU A 85 7.44 18.91 7.36
N LEU A 86 7.31 20.24 7.29
CA LEU A 86 7.16 21.08 8.48
C LEU A 86 5.84 20.81 9.23
N GLY A 87 4.75 20.59 8.50
CA GLY A 87 3.44 20.27 9.06
C GLY A 87 3.43 18.90 9.75
N MET A 88 4.02 17.90 9.11
CA MET A 88 4.22 16.57 9.67
C MET A 88 5.08 16.61 10.94
N SER A 89 6.21 17.33 10.87
CA SER A 89 7.09 17.54 12.03
C SER A 89 6.32 18.18 13.20
N MET A 90 5.53 19.22 12.95
CA MET A 90 4.73 19.85 14.00
C MET A 90 3.67 18.90 14.60
N MET A 91 2.97 18.12 13.78
CA MET A 91 1.98 17.14 14.28
C MET A 91 2.63 16.05 15.14
N GLN A 92 3.81 15.56 14.76
CA GLN A 92 4.54 14.53 15.51
C GLN A 92 5.12 15.03 16.83
N PHE A 93 5.47 16.31 16.93
CA PHE A 93 5.97 16.93 18.16
C PHE A 93 4.88 17.64 18.98
N THR A 94 3.62 17.60 18.53
CA THR A 94 2.47 18.02 19.34
C THR A 94 2.26 17.00 20.47
N ASP A 95 1.91 17.50 21.66
CA ASP A 95 1.69 16.67 22.85
C ASP A 95 0.70 15.53 22.56
N GLN A 96 1.09 14.30 22.93
CA GLN A 96 0.33 13.08 22.61
C GLN A 96 -1.07 13.04 23.26
N SER A 97 -1.32 13.83 24.29
CA SER A 97 -2.66 13.97 24.89
C SER A 97 -3.62 14.79 24.02
N SER A 98 -3.11 15.54 23.04
CA SER A 98 -3.96 16.25 22.08
C SER A 98 -4.61 15.25 21.11
N PRO A 99 -5.94 15.31 20.91
CA PRO A 99 -6.64 14.43 19.96
C PRO A 99 -6.24 14.68 18.50
N THR A 100 -5.60 15.82 18.21
CA THR A 100 -5.11 16.22 16.88
C THR A 100 -3.59 16.07 16.74
N SER A 101 -2.89 15.53 17.74
CA SER A 101 -1.50 15.13 17.61
C SER A 101 -1.37 13.94 16.66
N TRP A 102 -0.15 13.66 16.19
CA TRP A 102 0.13 12.42 15.45
C TRP A 102 -0.37 11.19 16.23
N TYR A 103 -0.03 11.08 17.51
CA TYR A 103 -0.46 9.97 18.38
C TYR A 103 -1.98 9.87 18.51
N GLY A 104 -2.66 11.01 18.69
CA GLY A 104 -4.11 11.05 18.86
C GLY A 104 -4.88 10.63 17.60
N ILE A 105 -4.40 11.03 16.41
CA ILE A 105 -5.01 10.65 15.13
C ILE A 105 -4.69 9.20 14.79
N THR A 106 -3.41 8.80 14.88
CA THR A 106 -2.97 7.44 14.56
C THR A 106 -3.55 6.39 15.50
N GLY A 107 -3.78 6.75 16.77
CA GLY A 107 -4.38 5.89 17.77
C GLY A 107 -5.85 5.54 17.54
N ILE A 108 -6.55 6.20 16.60
CA ILE A 108 -7.92 5.82 16.20
C ILE A 108 -7.93 4.42 15.58
N HIS A 109 -6.89 4.07 14.83
CA HIS A 109 -6.82 2.83 14.07
C HIS A 109 -6.84 1.59 14.97
N GLY A 110 -6.08 1.61 16.06
CA GLY A 110 -5.79 0.46 16.90
C GLY A 110 -5.47 0.88 18.33
N MET A 111 -4.23 0.61 18.75
CA MET A 111 -3.75 1.04 20.05
C MET A 111 -3.70 2.57 20.13
N PRO A 112 -3.96 3.19 21.29
CA PRO A 112 -4.15 2.57 22.61
C PRO A 112 -5.62 2.28 22.99
N HIS A 113 -6.53 2.11 22.02
CA HIS A 113 -7.97 1.88 22.26
C HIS A 113 -8.70 3.02 22.98
N GLN A 114 -8.23 4.25 22.78
CA GLN A 114 -8.82 5.44 23.40
C GLN A 114 -10.10 5.85 22.68
N THR A 115 -11.07 6.32 23.47
CA THR A 115 -12.27 6.97 22.94
C THR A 115 -11.88 8.25 22.21
N TRP A 116 -12.29 8.37 20.94
CA TRP A 116 -12.08 9.57 20.15
C TRP A 116 -13.44 10.24 19.86
N GLY A 117 -13.49 11.56 19.94
CA GLY A 117 -14.73 12.32 19.70
C GLY A 117 -15.91 11.96 20.60
N GLY A 118 -15.66 11.40 21.78
CA GLY A 118 -16.71 10.95 22.69
C GLY A 118 -17.47 9.69 22.25
N VAL A 119 -17.06 9.07 21.14
CA VAL A 119 -17.64 7.83 20.65
C VAL A 119 -17.14 6.68 21.53
N ARG A 120 -18.02 6.09 22.33
CA ARG A 120 -17.66 5.03 23.28
C ARG A 120 -17.63 3.66 22.60
N PRO A 121 -16.88 2.70 23.15
CA PRO A 121 -16.87 1.36 22.60
C PRO A 121 -18.23 0.68 22.81
N THR A 122 -18.56 -0.24 21.91
CA THR A 122 -19.59 -1.25 22.18
C THR A 122 -19.14 -2.09 23.39
N PRO A 123 -20.02 -2.39 24.36
CA PRO A 123 -19.62 -3.15 25.54
C PRO A 123 -18.92 -4.48 25.17
N GLY A 124 -17.73 -4.71 25.71
CA GLY A 124 -16.88 -5.86 25.39
C GLY A 124 -15.84 -5.61 24.28
N ASN A 125 -15.88 -4.46 23.61
CA ASN A 125 -14.94 -4.08 22.55
C ASN A 125 -13.92 -3.02 23.01
N GLU A 126 -13.74 -2.82 24.31
CA GLU A 126 -12.86 -1.80 24.89
C GLU A 126 -11.38 -2.01 24.50
N GLU A 127 -10.98 -3.23 24.18
CA GLU A 127 -9.62 -3.59 23.75
C GLU A 127 -9.52 -3.78 22.22
N THR A 128 -10.18 -2.92 21.45
CA THR A 128 -10.16 -2.95 19.99
C THR A 128 -9.89 -1.57 19.37
N GLY A 129 -9.44 -1.54 18.13
CA GLY A 129 -9.36 -0.31 17.33
C GLY A 129 -10.68 0.03 16.62
N TYR A 130 -10.83 1.27 16.13
CA TYR A 130 -11.98 1.63 15.30
C TYR A 130 -11.90 1.07 13.88
N CYS A 131 -10.71 0.72 13.41
CA CYS A 131 -10.50 0.31 12.02
C CYS A 131 -11.38 -0.88 11.64
N THR A 132 -11.91 -0.85 10.42
CA THR A 132 -12.70 -1.95 9.87
C THR A 132 -11.84 -2.76 8.91
N HIS A 133 -11.35 -3.91 9.35
CA HIS A 133 -10.63 -4.89 8.52
C HIS A 133 -11.46 -6.15 8.33
N SER A 134 -11.22 -6.85 7.21
CA SER A 134 -11.99 -8.02 6.80
C SER A 134 -13.49 -7.72 6.82
N SER A 135 -13.85 -6.52 6.36
CA SER A 135 -15.18 -5.92 6.50
C SER A 135 -15.59 -5.24 5.21
N ILE A 136 -16.88 -5.32 4.89
CA ILE A 136 -17.49 -4.62 3.76
C ILE A 136 -17.27 -3.10 3.82
N LEU A 137 -16.96 -2.54 4.99
CA LEU A 137 -16.72 -1.12 5.18
C LEU A 137 -15.26 -0.70 4.95
N PHE A 138 -14.31 -1.65 4.77
CA PHE A 138 -12.86 -1.39 4.72
C PHE A 138 -12.47 -0.18 3.86
N PRO A 139 -12.79 -0.11 2.55
CA PRO A 139 -12.37 1.03 1.73
C PRO A 139 -13.05 2.33 2.18
N THR A 140 -14.31 2.26 2.59
CA THR A 140 -15.12 3.44 2.92
C THR A 140 -14.78 4.02 4.28
N TRP A 141 -14.35 3.22 5.26
CA TRP A 141 -13.96 3.70 6.59
C TRP A 141 -12.61 4.43 6.56
N HIS A 142 -11.65 3.92 5.78
CA HIS A 142 -10.32 4.54 5.67
C HIS A 142 -10.35 5.88 4.93
N ARG A 143 -11.37 6.15 4.11
CA ARG A 143 -11.52 7.43 3.38
C ARG A 143 -11.72 8.66 4.28
N PRO A 144 -12.73 8.73 5.17
CA PRO A 144 -12.87 9.83 6.13
C PRO A 144 -11.72 9.83 7.17
N TYR A 145 -11.07 8.69 7.42
CA TYR A 145 -9.85 8.67 8.24
C TYR A 145 -8.70 9.47 7.59
N LEU A 146 -8.45 9.26 6.29
CA LEU A 146 -7.52 10.07 5.51
C LEU A 146 -7.94 11.54 5.46
N ALA A 147 -9.24 11.82 5.31
CA ALA A 147 -9.75 13.19 5.27
C ALA A 147 -9.54 13.92 6.60
N LEU A 148 -9.73 13.24 7.74
CA LEU A 148 -9.43 13.78 9.07
C LEU A 148 -7.94 14.12 9.20
N TYR A 149 -7.06 13.18 8.85
CA TYR A 149 -5.62 13.38 8.89
C TYR A 149 -5.19 14.57 7.99
N GLU A 150 -5.66 14.60 6.75
CA GLU A 150 -5.39 15.67 5.79
C GLU A 150 -5.92 17.02 6.26
N GLN A 151 -7.10 17.07 6.88
CA GLN A 151 -7.69 18.29 7.44
C GLN A 151 -6.82 18.87 8.55
N VAL A 152 -6.41 18.04 9.52
CA VAL A 152 -5.55 18.46 10.63
C VAL A 152 -4.21 18.96 10.09
N LEU A 153 -3.57 18.19 9.20
CA LEU A 153 -2.29 18.57 8.61
C LEU A 153 -2.38 19.85 7.78
N SER A 154 -3.44 20.02 6.99
CA SER A 154 -3.66 21.23 6.17
C SER A 154 -3.84 22.48 7.03
N ASN A 155 -4.51 22.37 8.19
CA ASN A 155 -4.65 23.48 9.13
C ASN A 155 -3.29 23.89 9.71
N VAL A 156 -2.46 22.91 10.05
CA VAL A 156 -1.08 23.13 10.51
C VAL A 156 -0.23 23.79 9.41
N ILE A 157 -0.30 23.28 8.18
CA ILE A 157 0.42 23.81 7.01
C ILE A 157 0.04 25.26 6.72
N ARG A 158 -1.26 25.60 6.71
CA ARG A 158 -1.73 26.97 6.48
C ARG A 158 -1.21 27.92 7.55
N MET A 159 -1.18 27.47 8.80
CA MET A 159 -0.65 28.27 9.89
C MET A 159 0.85 28.51 9.72
N ILE A 160 1.63 27.45 9.45
CA ILE A 160 3.08 27.55 9.22
C ILE A 160 3.41 28.47 8.04
N ALA A 161 2.64 28.40 6.95
CA ALA A 161 2.82 29.26 5.78
C ALA A 161 2.76 30.76 6.11
N THR A 162 2.07 31.18 7.17
CA THR A 162 2.00 32.60 7.59
C THR A 162 3.24 33.08 8.34
N TRP A 163 4.18 32.19 8.68
CA TRP A 163 5.33 32.51 9.53
C TRP A 163 6.60 32.88 8.78
N TRP A 164 6.59 32.81 7.45
CA TRP A 164 7.68 33.36 6.64
C TRP A 164 7.77 34.88 6.75
N PRO A 165 8.97 35.47 6.56
CA PRO A 165 9.14 36.90 6.32
C PRO A 165 8.18 37.41 5.23
N GLU A 166 7.70 38.65 5.36
CA GLU A 166 6.62 39.20 4.52
C GLU A 166 6.93 39.13 3.02
N ASP A 167 8.18 39.36 2.65
CA ASP A 167 8.70 39.31 1.28
C ASP A 167 8.79 37.88 0.69
N GLN A 168 8.74 36.85 1.53
CA GLN A 168 8.87 35.44 1.13
C GLN A 168 7.60 34.61 1.37
N LYS A 169 6.59 35.20 2.02
CA LYS A 169 5.41 34.49 2.54
C LYS A 169 4.45 34.01 1.46
N GLN A 170 4.25 34.81 0.41
CA GLN A 170 3.17 34.58 -0.55
C GLN A 170 3.25 33.22 -1.27
N PRO A 171 4.41 32.77 -1.78
CA PRO A 171 4.54 31.44 -2.39
C PRO A 171 4.10 30.29 -1.47
N TYR A 172 4.42 30.36 -0.18
CA TYR A 172 4.03 29.34 0.81
C TYR A 172 2.54 29.41 1.16
N VAL A 173 1.95 30.61 1.23
CA VAL A 173 0.50 30.76 1.41
C VAL A 173 -0.27 30.15 0.23
N ASP A 174 0.23 30.32 -0.99
CA ASP A 174 -0.40 29.72 -2.18
C ASP A 174 -0.14 28.21 -2.28
N ALA A 175 1.04 27.74 -1.89
CA ALA A 175 1.34 26.32 -1.76
C ALA A 175 0.42 25.63 -0.72
N ALA A 176 0.15 26.27 0.42
CA ALA A 176 -0.74 25.75 1.45
C ALA A 176 -2.18 25.53 0.96
N LYS A 177 -2.66 26.30 -0.02
CA LYS A 177 -3.98 26.10 -0.64
C LYS A 177 -4.01 24.86 -1.54
N ARG A 178 -2.90 24.62 -2.25
CA ARG A 178 -2.72 23.51 -3.19
C ARG A 178 -2.39 22.18 -2.50
N PHE A 179 -1.97 22.20 -1.24
CA PHE A 179 -1.57 20.99 -0.52
C PHE A 179 -2.71 19.96 -0.43
N ARG A 180 -2.38 18.72 -0.79
CA ARG A 180 -3.12 17.49 -0.50
C ARG A 180 -2.11 16.41 -0.14
N ILE A 181 -2.49 15.46 0.71
CA ILE A 181 -1.60 14.36 1.13
C ILE A 181 -1.16 13.54 -0.09
N PRO A 182 0.12 13.19 -0.22
CA PRO A 182 0.57 12.38 -1.35
C PRO A 182 0.18 10.91 -1.18
N TYR A 183 0.13 10.18 -2.29
CA TYR A 183 0.02 8.72 -2.29
C TYR A 183 1.36 8.07 -2.70
N TRP A 184 1.58 6.85 -2.23
CA TRP A 184 2.74 6.02 -2.60
C TRP A 184 2.30 4.91 -3.55
N ASP A 185 2.59 5.06 -4.85
CA ASP A 185 2.24 4.05 -5.85
C ASP A 185 3.25 2.89 -5.84
N TRP A 186 2.96 1.88 -5.01
CA TRP A 186 3.77 0.67 -4.91
C TRP A 186 3.59 -0.32 -6.07
N ALA A 187 2.64 -0.06 -6.98
CA ALA A 187 2.31 -0.94 -8.10
C ALA A 187 2.89 -0.48 -9.46
N THR A 188 3.52 0.70 -9.49
CA THR A 188 4.18 1.26 -10.67
C THR A 188 5.69 1.04 -10.60
N TYR A 189 6.36 0.83 -11.74
CA TYR A 189 7.81 0.76 -11.75
C TYR A 189 8.40 2.10 -11.31
N PRO A 190 9.38 2.11 -10.38
CA PRO A 190 10.04 3.35 -10.01
C PRO A 190 10.83 3.90 -11.20
N PRO A 191 11.18 5.20 -11.19
CA PRO A 191 12.12 5.77 -12.16
C PRO A 191 13.42 4.95 -12.24
N SER A 192 14.06 4.93 -13.41
CA SER A 192 15.28 4.15 -13.65
C SER A 192 16.34 4.41 -12.58
N GLY A 193 16.84 3.34 -11.94
CA GLY A 193 17.83 3.41 -10.86
C GLY A 193 17.26 3.78 -9.48
N GLY A 194 15.93 3.93 -9.35
CA GLY A 194 15.23 4.12 -8.09
C GLY A 194 14.60 2.83 -7.55
N SER A 195 14.13 2.90 -6.30
CA SER A 195 13.33 1.87 -5.64
C SER A 195 11.86 2.29 -5.56
N VAL A 196 10.95 1.34 -5.42
CA VAL A 196 9.53 1.54 -5.10
C VAL A 196 9.38 2.26 -3.76
N LEU A 197 10.23 2.01 -2.77
CA LEU A 197 10.28 2.83 -1.56
C LEU A 197 10.97 4.16 -1.87
N PRO A 198 10.31 5.33 -1.73
CA PRO A 198 10.94 6.61 -2.01
C PRO A 198 12.12 6.91 -1.07
N MET A 199 13.17 7.52 -1.60
CA MET A 199 14.35 7.92 -0.80
C MET A 199 14.01 8.94 0.29
N SER A 200 13.03 9.80 0.05
CA SER A 200 12.49 10.73 1.06
C SER A 200 11.88 10.03 2.29
N VAL A 201 11.45 8.78 2.13
CA VAL A 201 10.79 7.97 3.18
C VAL A 201 11.79 7.05 3.87
N GLY A 202 12.62 6.33 3.11
CA GLY A 202 13.51 5.30 3.66
C GLY A 202 14.99 5.68 3.75
N GLY A 203 15.41 6.76 3.09
CA GLY A 203 16.83 7.02 2.81
C GLY A 203 17.64 7.66 3.93
N SER A 204 17.03 8.52 4.75
CA SER A 204 17.72 9.23 5.84
C SER A 204 16.78 9.51 7.02
N PRO A 205 17.25 9.37 8.28
CA PRO A 205 16.48 9.71 9.47
C PRO A 205 16.39 11.23 9.72
N PHE A 206 17.07 12.04 8.93
CA PHE A 206 17.03 13.50 8.99
C PHE A 206 16.89 14.13 7.61
N VAL A 207 16.44 15.38 7.60
CA VAL A 207 16.31 16.21 6.39
C VAL A 207 16.73 17.65 6.71
N ASP A 208 17.41 18.30 5.76
CA ASP A 208 17.71 19.73 5.83
C ASP A 208 16.57 20.50 5.15
N ILE A 209 15.88 21.36 5.92
CA ILE A 209 14.70 22.11 5.45
C ILE A 209 14.96 23.60 5.54
N ASP A 210 14.71 24.31 4.44
CA ASP A 210 14.67 25.76 4.36
C ASP A 210 13.29 26.28 4.80
N GLY A 211 13.12 26.48 6.11
CA GLY A 211 11.87 26.93 6.70
C GLY A 211 11.83 28.43 7.01
N PRO A 212 10.79 28.92 7.72
CA PRO A 212 10.59 30.35 7.99
C PRO A 212 11.66 30.99 8.88
N SER A 213 12.45 30.17 9.59
CA SER A 213 13.58 30.58 10.44
C SER A 213 14.92 30.09 9.89
N GLY A 214 15.01 29.97 8.56
CA GLY A 214 16.19 29.53 7.82
C GLY A 214 16.36 28.02 7.74
N VAL A 215 17.49 27.60 7.17
CA VAL A 215 17.83 26.19 6.96
C VAL A 215 18.13 25.50 8.28
N GLN A 216 17.44 24.41 8.58
CA GLN A 216 17.65 23.60 9.78
C GLN A 216 17.64 22.11 9.44
N ARG A 217 18.50 21.35 10.14
CA ARG A 217 18.45 19.89 10.14
C ARG A 217 17.45 19.40 11.17
N ILE A 218 16.41 18.71 10.73
CA ILE A 218 15.36 18.17 11.61
C ILE A 218 15.23 16.66 11.44
N SER A 219 14.51 16.01 12.36
CA SER A 219 14.06 14.63 12.16
C SER A 219 13.28 14.53 10.85
N ASN A 220 13.55 13.51 10.03
CA ASN A 220 12.73 13.24 8.86
C ASN A 220 11.38 12.67 9.32
N PRO A 221 10.28 13.43 9.21
CA PRO A 221 9.00 12.98 9.74
C PRO A 221 8.37 11.86 8.90
N LEU A 222 8.94 11.50 7.74
CA LEU A 222 8.52 10.36 6.94
C LEU A 222 9.29 9.07 7.28
N PHE A 223 10.39 9.18 8.03
CA PHE A 223 11.27 8.04 8.33
C PHE A 223 10.73 7.18 9.47
N SER A 224 10.39 7.80 10.59
CA SER A 224 9.81 7.16 11.77
C SER A 224 9.00 8.17 12.59
N TYR A 225 8.14 7.69 13.47
CA TYR A 225 7.54 8.46 14.55
C TYR A 225 8.17 8.06 15.88
N THR A 226 8.66 9.04 16.66
CA THR A 226 9.16 8.82 18.03
C THR A 226 8.06 9.10 19.05
N PHE A 227 7.77 8.14 19.93
CA PHE A 227 6.84 8.30 21.04
C PHE A 227 7.43 9.21 22.14
N ARG A 228 6.63 10.17 22.63
CA ARG A 228 7.05 11.22 23.57
C ARG A 228 6.01 11.45 24.68
N PRO A 229 6.06 10.69 25.80
CA PRO A 229 6.86 9.48 26.02
C PRO A 229 6.19 8.23 25.43
N LEU A 230 6.92 7.11 25.41
CA LEU A 230 6.36 5.79 25.13
C LEU A 230 5.29 5.43 26.19
N ASN A 231 4.09 5.08 25.74
CA ASN A 231 3.00 4.68 26.63
C ASN A 231 3.13 3.20 26.99
N THR A 232 4.00 2.88 27.95
CA THR A 232 4.27 1.51 28.40
C THR A 232 3.10 0.86 29.16
N THR A 233 2.09 1.65 29.56
CA THR A 233 0.87 1.12 30.17
C THR A 233 -0.11 0.61 29.10
N ALA A 234 -0.19 1.30 27.95
CA ALA A 234 -0.96 0.83 26.82
C ALA A 234 -0.23 -0.27 26.05
N PHE A 235 1.04 -0.03 25.70
CA PHE A 235 1.87 -1.01 25.00
C PHE A 235 2.47 -1.96 26.05
N ARG A 236 1.72 -2.99 26.42
CA ARG A 236 2.03 -3.85 27.59
C ARG A 236 3.10 -4.92 27.34
N GLN A 237 3.38 -5.24 26.08
CA GLN A 237 4.23 -6.38 25.71
C GLN A 237 5.46 -5.95 24.90
N ALA A 238 6.56 -6.69 25.08
CA ALA A 238 7.74 -6.52 24.25
C ALA A 238 7.44 -6.97 22.81
N PRO A 239 7.94 -6.25 21.79
CA PRO A 239 8.87 -5.12 21.89
C PRO A 239 8.17 -3.74 21.91
N TRP A 240 6.83 -3.70 21.85
CA TRP A 240 6.06 -2.45 21.77
C TRP A 240 6.22 -1.57 23.01
N ASN A 241 6.53 -2.18 24.16
CA ASN A 241 6.79 -1.50 25.41
C ASN A 241 8.24 -0.99 25.56
N THR A 242 9.12 -1.29 24.60
CA THR A 242 10.55 -0.89 24.62
C THR A 242 10.95 -0.04 23.43
N TRP A 243 10.30 -0.18 22.28
CA TRP A 243 10.58 0.67 21.11
C TRP A 243 10.02 2.06 21.29
N SER A 244 10.92 3.04 21.41
CA SER A 244 10.58 4.46 21.53
C SER A 244 10.25 5.11 20.18
N GLU A 245 10.39 4.38 19.08
CA GLU A 245 10.00 4.85 17.74
C GLU A 245 9.44 3.73 16.86
N THR A 246 8.73 4.11 15.82
CA THR A 246 8.21 3.17 14.83
C THR A 246 9.34 2.60 13.98
N LEU A 247 9.40 1.27 13.90
CA LEU A 247 10.40 0.54 13.13
C LEU A 247 9.79 -0.18 11.92
N ARG A 248 10.56 -0.24 10.83
CA ARG A 248 10.28 -1.00 9.59
C ARG A 248 11.37 -2.04 9.36
N SER A 249 11.01 -3.31 9.20
CA SER A 249 11.96 -4.43 9.06
C SER A 249 13.08 -4.35 10.12
N PRO A 250 12.75 -4.38 11.42
CA PRO A 250 13.69 -4.05 12.48
C PRO A 250 14.91 -4.98 12.48
N THR A 251 16.10 -4.45 12.78
CA THR A 251 17.37 -5.20 12.76
C THR A 251 17.49 -6.27 13.85
N ASN A 252 16.71 -6.15 14.92
CA ASN A 252 16.59 -7.12 16.01
C ASN A 252 15.27 -6.91 16.77
N TRP A 253 14.98 -7.76 17.76
CA TRP A 253 13.76 -7.70 18.58
C TRP A 253 13.94 -7.01 19.95
N GLY A 254 15.09 -6.36 20.17
CA GLY A 254 15.44 -5.71 21.42
C GLY A 254 15.20 -4.19 21.43
N PRO A 255 15.43 -3.51 22.57
CA PRO A 255 15.24 -2.06 22.70
C PRO A 255 16.12 -1.21 21.77
N GLY A 256 17.28 -1.74 21.33
CA GLY A 256 18.21 -1.07 20.41
C GLY A 256 17.97 -1.39 18.93
N ALA A 257 16.78 -1.88 18.57
CA ALA A 257 16.43 -2.16 17.18
C ALA A 257 16.37 -0.87 16.35
N GLN A 258 16.74 -0.97 15.07
CA GLN A 258 16.67 0.10 14.09
C GLN A 258 15.90 -0.36 12.87
N SER A 259 15.29 0.57 12.13
CA SER A 259 14.65 0.24 10.84
C SER A 259 15.67 -0.21 9.80
N ASN A 260 15.37 -1.28 9.06
CA ASN A 260 16.12 -1.70 7.88
C ASN A 260 15.35 -1.33 6.60
N ASN A 261 15.33 -0.04 6.26
CA ASN A 261 14.61 0.44 5.07
C ASN A 261 15.18 -0.12 3.75
N SER A 262 16.45 -0.54 3.72
CA SER A 262 17.03 -1.21 2.54
C SER A 262 16.38 -2.57 2.30
N MET A 263 16.12 -3.34 3.35
CA MET A 263 15.40 -4.61 3.25
C MET A 263 13.95 -4.41 2.81
N VAL A 264 13.29 -3.36 3.31
CA VAL A 264 11.95 -2.97 2.85
C VAL A 264 11.96 -2.65 1.36
N ALA A 265 12.90 -1.82 0.91
CA ALA A 265 13.07 -1.46 -0.50
C ALA A 265 13.26 -2.71 -1.38
N MET A 266 14.23 -3.57 -1.05
CA MET A 266 14.50 -4.80 -1.81
C MET A 266 13.27 -5.71 -1.88
N THR A 267 12.60 -5.93 -0.75
CA THR A 267 11.46 -6.85 -0.69
C THR A 267 10.26 -6.34 -1.50
N ILE A 268 10.00 -5.03 -1.46
CA ILE A 268 8.91 -4.44 -2.24
C ILE A 268 9.27 -4.40 -3.73
N ASP A 269 10.51 -4.05 -4.07
CA ASP A 269 11.00 -4.05 -5.46
C ASP A 269 10.88 -5.43 -6.09
N GLN A 270 11.24 -6.48 -5.34
CA GLN A 270 11.10 -7.88 -5.75
C GLN A 270 9.63 -8.27 -5.99
N ASN A 271 8.69 -7.71 -5.24
CA ASN A 271 7.26 -7.97 -5.38
C ASN A 271 6.53 -7.03 -6.34
N GLN A 272 7.18 -5.96 -6.81
CA GLN A 272 6.55 -4.87 -7.59
C GLN A 272 5.75 -5.40 -8.77
N ARG A 273 6.30 -6.35 -9.51
CA ARG A 273 5.65 -6.92 -10.69
C ARG A 273 4.37 -7.68 -10.31
N SER A 274 4.44 -8.54 -9.31
CA SER A 274 3.28 -9.32 -8.83
C SER A 274 2.18 -8.39 -8.30
N LEU A 275 2.56 -7.37 -7.53
CA LEU A 275 1.66 -6.33 -7.03
C LEU A 275 0.95 -5.58 -8.17
N SER A 276 1.70 -5.18 -9.20
CA SER A 276 1.19 -4.53 -10.41
C SER A 276 0.18 -5.40 -11.16
N GLN A 277 0.47 -6.70 -11.31
CA GLN A 277 -0.41 -7.66 -11.96
C GLN A 277 -1.70 -7.90 -11.19
N ARG A 278 -1.60 -8.18 -9.88
CA ARG A 278 -2.76 -8.33 -9.00
C ARG A 278 -3.67 -7.11 -9.09
N LEU A 279 -3.10 -5.90 -9.06
CA LEU A 279 -3.88 -4.66 -9.19
C LEU A 279 -4.56 -4.53 -10.56
N TYR A 280 -3.86 -4.87 -11.63
CA TYR A 280 -4.44 -4.88 -12.98
C TYR A 280 -5.60 -5.89 -13.12
N ILE A 281 -5.47 -7.05 -12.50
CA ILE A 281 -6.51 -8.09 -12.43
C ILE A 281 -7.72 -7.57 -11.63
N LEU A 282 -7.52 -6.92 -10.48
CA LEU A 282 -8.61 -6.32 -9.72
C LEU A 282 -9.41 -5.31 -10.55
N PHE A 283 -8.74 -4.46 -11.32
CA PHE A 283 -9.42 -3.49 -12.18
C PHE A 283 -10.14 -4.09 -13.38
N SER A 284 -9.74 -5.27 -13.86
CA SER A 284 -10.30 -5.89 -15.06
C SER A 284 -11.29 -7.00 -14.78
N ASN A 285 -11.21 -7.66 -13.62
CA ASN A 285 -11.97 -8.87 -13.31
C ASN A 285 -12.79 -8.79 -12.00
N TYR A 286 -12.63 -7.76 -11.16
CA TYR A 286 -13.31 -7.67 -9.85
C TYR A 286 -14.33 -6.52 -9.81
N GLY A 287 -15.38 -6.60 -10.64
CA GLY A 287 -16.42 -5.57 -10.72
C GLY A 287 -17.46 -5.54 -9.59
N ASN A 288 -17.48 -6.56 -8.72
CA ASN A 288 -18.40 -6.62 -7.57
C ASN A 288 -17.74 -6.04 -6.31
N TYR A 289 -18.39 -5.08 -5.65
CA TYR A 289 -17.85 -4.38 -4.48
C TYR A 289 -17.50 -5.32 -3.33
N SER A 290 -18.38 -6.28 -3.02
CA SER A 290 -18.19 -7.18 -1.88
C SER A 290 -16.97 -8.08 -2.06
N ARG A 291 -16.63 -8.41 -3.31
CA ARG A 291 -15.41 -9.17 -3.67
C ARG A 291 -14.17 -8.28 -3.73
N PHE A 292 -14.30 -7.08 -4.28
CA PHE A 292 -13.20 -6.13 -4.41
C PHE A 292 -12.75 -5.57 -3.06
N SER A 293 -13.68 -5.29 -2.15
CA SER A 293 -13.45 -4.41 -1.00
C SER A 293 -12.61 -5.00 0.12
N ASN A 294 -12.68 -6.30 0.39
CA ASN A 294 -12.15 -6.90 1.60
C ASN A 294 -11.65 -8.34 1.39
N ASN A 295 -10.74 -8.77 2.26
CA ASN A 295 -10.04 -10.04 2.15
C ASN A 295 -10.79 -11.22 2.80
N ALA A 296 -11.92 -10.99 3.46
CA ALA A 296 -12.62 -12.02 4.21
C ALA A 296 -13.17 -13.07 3.24
N TRP A 297 -12.87 -14.34 3.48
CA TRP A 297 -13.48 -15.42 2.74
C TRP A 297 -14.84 -15.77 3.34
N ILE A 298 -15.90 -15.28 2.70
CA ILE A 298 -17.30 -15.56 3.02
C ILE A 298 -17.87 -16.43 1.88
N PRO A 299 -18.08 -17.74 2.09
CA PRO A 299 -18.39 -18.69 1.01
C PRO A 299 -19.51 -18.29 0.04
N PHE A 300 -20.56 -17.62 0.54
CA PHE A 300 -21.72 -17.21 -0.26
C PHE A 300 -21.55 -15.85 -0.96
N VAL A 301 -20.48 -15.10 -0.66
CA VAL A 301 -20.20 -13.76 -1.21
C VAL A 301 -19.08 -13.84 -2.25
N ASN A 302 -18.01 -14.59 -1.96
CA ASN A 302 -16.81 -14.62 -2.79
C ASN A 302 -17.00 -15.37 -4.12
N ASN A 303 -17.83 -16.44 -4.17
CA ASN A 303 -18.15 -17.21 -5.40
C ASN A 303 -16.94 -17.40 -6.34
N ALA A 304 -15.86 -17.99 -5.81
CA ALA A 304 -14.57 -18.24 -6.49
C ALA A 304 -13.71 -17.00 -6.86
N SER A 305 -14.00 -15.82 -6.32
CA SER A 305 -13.09 -14.66 -6.39
C SER A 305 -12.22 -14.57 -5.12
N TYR A 306 -10.90 -14.67 -5.29
CA TYR A 306 -9.96 -14.84 -4.19
C TYR A 306 -9.22 -13.55 -3.80
N ASP A 307 -9.00 -12.62 -4.72
CA ASP A 307 -8.26 -11.38 -4.41
C ASP A 307 -9.18 -10.22 -3.99
N SER A 308 -8.59 -9.19 -3.40
CA SER A 308 -9.26 -7.95 -3.02
C SER A 308 -8.25 -6.82 -2.87
N ILE A 309 -8.72 -5.58 -2.84
CA ILE A 309 -7.86 -4.44 -2.50
C ILE A 309 -7.27 -4.58 -1.09
N GLU A 310 -8.01 -5.16 -0.15
CA GLU A 310 -7.51 -5.40 1.21
C GLU A 310 -6.41 -6.46 1.22
N SER A 311 -6.49 -7.50 0.39
CA SER A 311 -5.43 -8.51 0.27
C SER A 311 -4.13 -7.95 -0.31
N LEU A 312 -4.21 -7.01 -1.26
CA LEU A 312 -3.04 -6.26 -1.74
C LEU A 312 -2.48 -5.33 -0.66
N HIS A 313 -3.37 -4.63 0.03
CA HIS A 313 -3.04 -3.76 1.16
C HIS A 313 -2.28 -4.53 2.26
N ASP A 314 -2.75 -5.73 2.60
CA ASP A 314 -2.15 -6.61 3.61
C ASP A 314 -0.73 -7.05 3.22
N THR A 315 -0.52 -7.40 1.94
CA THR A 315 0.82 -7.67 1.44
C THR A 315 1.75 -6.47 1.67
N ILE A 316 1.33 -5.25 1.34
CA ILE A 316 2.17 -4.06 1.54
C ILE A 316 2.47 -3.79 3.01
N HIS A 317 1.50 -4.00 3.92
CA HIS A 317 1.74 -3.93 5.35
C HIS A 317 2.85 -4.88 5.80
N ASN A 318 2.79 -6.14 5.38
CA ASN A 318 3.80 -7.14 5.71
C ASN A 318 5.16 -6.79 5.12
N LEU A 319 5.25 -6.39 3.84
CA LEU A 319 6.53 -6.05 3.22
C LEU A 319 7.14 -4.77 3.82
N ALA A 320 6.33 -3.76 4.12
CA ALA A 320 6.79 -2.50 4.71
C ALA A 320 7.24 -2.66 6.17
N GLY A 321 6.56 -3.50 6.95
CA GLY A 321 6.95 -3.78 8.32
C GLY A 321 8.00 -4.90 8.43
N GLY A 322 8.18 -5.74 7.42
CA GLY A 322 9.02 -6.92 7.49
C GLY A 322 8.40 -8.07 8.28
N GLY A 323 7.09 -8.28 8.13
CA GLY A 323 6.36 -9.42 8.69
C GLY A 323 6.44 -10.62 7.76
N GLY A 324 6.89 -11.76 8.27
CA GLY A 324 7.09 -12.96 7.45
C GLY A 324 8.10 -12.76 6.33
N ILE A 325 9.11 -11.92 6.51
CA ILE A 325 10.27 -11.83 5.61
C ILE A 325 11.45 -12.57 6.26
N GLY A 326 12.42 -13.02 5.48
CA GLY A 326 13.44 -14.00 5.89
C GLY A 326 14.40 -13.64 7.04
N GLN A 327 14.15 -12.56 7.78
CA GLN A 327 14.95 -12.14 8.93
C GLN A 327 14.71 -13.06 10.14
N LEU A 328 15.77 -13.70 10.63
CA LEU A 328 15.69 -14.61 11.78
C LEU A 328 15.44 -13.86 13.09
N ASN A 329 14.64 -14.46 13.98
CA ASN A 329 14.32 -13.94 15.33
C ASN A 329 13.61 -12.57 15.35
N ILE A 330 13.03 -12.15 14.23
CA ILE A 330 12.27 -10.90 14.09
C ILE A 330 10.86 -11.24 13.61
N ARG A 331 9.83 -10.64 14.22
CA ARG A 331 8.41 -10.86 13.81
C ARG A 331 7.88 -9.80 12.85
N GLY A 332 8.59 -8.67 12.72
CA GLY A 332 8.21 -7.50 11.93
C GLY A 332 8.04 -6.23 12.76
N GLY A 333 8.15 -5.10 12.09
CA GLY A 333 7.97 -3.76 12.64
C GLY A 333 6.50 -3.33 12.67
N HIS A 334 6.26 -2.05 12.97
CA HIS A 334 4.92 -1.53 13.27
C HIS A 334 3.95 -1.72 12.11
N MET A 335 4.40 -1.50 10.86
CA MET A 335 3.59 -1.69 9.67
C MET A 335 3.06 -3.12 9.47
N SER A 336 3.67 -4.13 10.09
CA SER A 336 3.21 -5.54 9.98
C SER A 336 2.09 -5.90 10.96
N PHE A 337 1.77 -5.05 11.94
CA PHE A 337 0.77 -5.37 12.96
C PHE A 337 -0.36 -4.34 12.97
N ILE A 338 -1.60 -4.81 12.75
CA ILE A 338 -2.82 -3.98 12.73
C ILE A 338 -2.88 -2.94 13.87
N PRO A 339 -2.60 -3.29 15.14
CA PRO A 339 -2.82 -2.36 16.25
C PRO A 339 -1.83 -1.19 16.27
N TYR A 340 -0.69 -1.31 15.59
CA TYR A 340 0.42 -0.36 15.65
C TYR A 340 0.76 0.30 14.31
N SER A 341 0.27 -0.24 13.19
CA SER A 341 0.67 0.19 11.85
C SER A 341 0.45 1.67 11.58
N ALA A 342 -0.64 2.24 12.07
CA ALA A 342 -0.97 3.65 11.86
C ALA A 342 0.04 4.62 12.47
N PHE A 343 0.82 4.23 13.48
CA PHE A 343 1.84 5.11 14.04
C PHE A 343 2.97 5.41 13.05
N ASP A 344 3.25 4.49 12.11
CA ASP A 344 4.32 4.68 11.13
C ASP A 344 3.90 5.68 10.04
N PRO A 345 4.71 6.73 9.74
CA PRO A 345 4.36 7.73 8.72
C PRO A 345 4.03 7.20 7.32
N ILE A 346 4.57 6.04 6.91
CA ILE A 346 4.27 5.46 5.59
C ILE A 346 2.83 4.96 5.49
N PHE A 347 2.14 4.73 6.62
CA PHE A 347 0.75 4.30 6.68
C PHE A 347 -0.16 5.21 5.85
N PHE A 348 -0.09 6.52 6.06
CA PHE A 348 -0.99 7.44 5.35
C PHE A 348 -0.69 7.54 3.86
N LEU A 349 0.56 7.35 3.45
CA LEU A 349 0.95 7.28 2.03
C LEU A 349 0.37 6.02 1.36
N HIS A 350 0.46 4.89 2.05
CA HIS A 350 -0.11 3.61 1.62
C HIS A 350 -1.64 3.69 1.53
N HIS A 351 -2.31 4.17 2.57
CA HIS A 351 -3.78 4.29 2.55
C HIS A 351 -4.26 5.33 1.53
N ALA A 352 -3.51 6.39 1.25
CA ALA A 352 -3.83 7.32 0.15
C ALA A 352 -3.76 6.63 -1.23
N MET A 353 -2.87 5.65 -1.41
CA MET A 353 -2.84 4.79 -2.60
C MET A 353 -4.03 3.83 -2.65
N VAL A 354 -4.40 3.21 -1.52
CA VAL A 354 -5.61 2.36 -1.43
C VAL A 354 -6.86 3.16 -1.78
N ASP A 355 -7.00 4.38 -1.27
CA ASP A 355 -8.13 5.25 -1.61
C ASP A 355 -8.13 5.69 -3.08
N ARG A 356 -6.94 5.91 -3.68
CA ARG A 356 -6.80 6.17 -5.12
C ARG A 356 -7.30 5.00 -5.97
N ILE A 357 -6.87 3.78 -5.63
CA ILE A 357 -7.33 2.55 -6.30
C ILE A 357 -8.85 2.44 -6.18
N PHE A 358 -9.40 2.68 -4.98
CA PHE A 358 -10.84 2.62 -4.75
C PHE A 358 -11.60 3.68 -5.58
N ALA A 359 -11.11 4.92 -5.65
CA ALA A 359 -11.70 5.98 -6.45
C ALA A 359 -11.72 5.62 -7.96
N MET A 360 -10.62 5.09 -8.49
CA MET A 360 -10.53 4.58 -9.87
C MET A 360 -11.51 3.43 -10.12
N TRP A 361 -11.60 2.48 -9.17
CA TRP A 361 -12.53 1.35 -9.25
C TRP A 361 -14.00 1.83 -9.26
N GLN A 362 -14.36 2.80 -8.43
CA GLN A 362 -15.70 3.39 -8.41
C GLN A 362 -16.08 4.01 -9.76
N THR A 363 -15.12 4.62 -10.46
CA THR A 363 -15.34 5.14 -11.82
C THR A 363 -15.61 4.01 -12.82
N LEU A 364 -14.87 2.90 -12.75
CA LEU A 364 -15.08 1.75 -13.63
C LEU A 364 -16.41 1.02 -13.36
N TYR A 365 -16.81 0.89 -12.09
CA TYR A 365 -17.96 0.08 -11.67
C TYR A 365 -18.99 0.91 -10.87
N PRO A 366 -19.61 1.95 -11.46
CA PRO A 366 -20.42 2.93 -10.73
C PRO A 366 -21.76 2.37 -10.21
N GLN A 367 -22.17 1.18 -10.63
CA GLN A 367 -23.40 0.52 -10.14
C GLN A 367 -23.14 -0.47 -9.00
N SER A 368 -21.87 -0.79 -8.74
CA SER A 368 -21.46 -1.76 -7.74
C SER A 368 -21.15 -1.06 -6.43
N TRP A 369 -21.77 -1.49 -5.34
CA TRP A 369 -21.71 -0.77 -4.06
C TRP A 369 -21.87 -1.68 -2.84
N VAL A 370 -21.65 -1.11 -1.65
CA VAL A 370 -21.75 -1.78 -0.35
C VAL A 370 -23.10 -2.50 -0.23
N THR A 371 -23.06 -3.80 0.05
CA THR A 371 -24.24 -4.63 0.34
C THR A 371 -24.28 -5.03 1.80
N PRO A 372 -25.48 -5.20 2.41
CA PRO A 372 -25.61 -5.71 3.77
C PRO A 372 -24.79 -7.00 3.97
N THR A 373 -23.84 -6.97 4.90
CA THR A 373 -22.92 -8.06 5.20
C THR A 373 -22.71 -8.15 6.71
N THR A 374 -22.72 -9.35 7.26
CA THR A 374 -22.45 -9.58 8.68
C THR A 374 -20.97 -9.33 9.02
N ALA A 375 -20.70 -8.51 10.03
CA ALA A 375 -19.36 -8.28 10.55
C ALA A 375 -18.75 -9.59 11.08
N VAL A 376 -17.58 -9.97 10.56
CA VAL A 376 -16.86 -11.20 10.97
C VAL A 376 -15.90 -10.97 12.13
N LEU A 377 -15.52 -9.71 12.38
CA LEU A 377 -14.68 -9.26 13.49
C LEU A 377 -15.38 -8.15 14.27
N ASN A 378 -14.95 -7.94 15.52
CA ASN A 378 -15.30 -6.74 16.27
C ASN A 378 -14.53 -5.53 15.71
N SER A 379 -15.06 -4.33 15.92
CA SER A 379 -14.30 -3.07 15.96
C SER A 379 -14.73 -2.32 17.22
N TYR A 380 -14.13 -1.15 17.50
CA TYR A 380 -14.47 -0.38 18.70
C TYR A 380 -15.98 -0.17 18.86
N THR A 381 -16.70 0.03 17.75
CA THR A 381 -18.13 0.36 17.74
C THR A 381 -19.00 -0.67 17.03
N THR A 382 -18.43 -1.76 16.51
CA THR A 382 -19.17 -2.82 15.81
C THR A 382 -18.94 -4.16 16.49
N ALA A 383 -20.01 -4.87 16.85
CA ALA A 383 -19.91 -6.25 17.33
C ALA A 383 -19.89 -7.26 16.17
N ARG A 384 -19.11 -8.32 16.31
CA ARG A 384 -19.18 -9.50 15.44
C ARG A 384 -20.61 -10.02 15.39
N GLY A 385 -21.11 -10.34 14.19
CA GLY A 385 -22.49 -10.74 13.99
C GLY A 385 -23.44 -9.57 13.67
N GLN A 386 -23.03 -8.32 13.87
CA GLN A 386 -23.81 -7.15 13.46
C GLN A 386 -23.81 -7.02 11.94
N VAL A 387 -24.98 -6.76 11.34
CA VAL A 387 -25.08 -6.46 9.91
C VAL A 387 -24.57 -5.04 9.66
N GLN A 388 -23.62 -4.91 8.73
CA GLN A 388 -23.08 -3.65 8.22
C GLN A 388 -23.61 -3.43 6.80
N ASP A 389 -24.00 -2.20 6.48
CA ASP A 389 -24.52 -1.78 5.18
C ASP A 389 -23.99 -0.39 4.78
N SER A 390 -24.44 0.15 3.64
CA SER A 390 -23.97 1.43 3.10
C SER A 390 -24.28 2.65 3.97
N ARG A 391 -25.20 2.52 4.93
CA ARG A 391 -25.64 3.56 5.86
C ARG A 391 -25.09 3.35 7.26
N THR A 392 -24.31 2.30 7.49
CA THR A 392 -23.66 2.05 8.76
C THR A 392 -22.72 3.21 9.09
N PRO A 393 -22.81 3.79 10.30
CA PRO A 393 -21.92 4.87 10.73
C PRO A 393 -20.43 4.49 10.64
N LEU A 394 -19.65 5.29 9.91
CA LEU A 394 -18.20 5.23 9.84
C LEU A 394 -17.60 5.98 11.03
N THR A 395 -17.79 5.43 12.23
CA THR A 395 -17.28 6.04 13.46
C THR A 395 -15.75 6.01 13.52
N PRO A 396 -15.10 7.01 14.15
CA PRO A 396 -15.71 8.10 14.92
C PRO A 396 -15.88 9.40 14.10
N PHE A 397 -15.99 9.30 12.77
CA PHE A 397 -15.89 10.46 11.88
C PHE A 397 -17.23 11.19 11.74
N PHE A 398 -17.36 12.33 12.40
CA PHE A 398 -18.54 13.19 12.29
C PHE A 398 -18.59 13.89 10.93
N ALA A 399 -19.78 13.89 10.31
CA ALA A 399 -20.08 14.57 9.05
C ALA A 399 -20.63 15.98 9.26
N ASP A 400 -21.26 16.26 10.41
CA ASP A 400 -21.82 17.56 10.72
C ASP A 400 -21.82 17.90 12.22
N ALA A 401 -22.24 19.13 12.53
CA ALA A 401 -22.32 19.65 13.90
C ALA A 401 -23.47 19.05 14.73
N ASN A 402 -24.43 18.37 14.10
CA ASN A 402 -25.56 17.74 14.78
C ASN A 402 -25.21 16.34 15.31
N GLY A 403 -23.97 15.89 15.07
CA GLY A 403 -23.49 14.58 15.51
C GLY A 403 -23.77 13.45 14.52
N ALA A 404 -24.15 13.76 13.27
CA ALA A 404 -24.23 12.73 12.25
C ALA A 404 -22.82 12.20 11.92
N PHE A 405 -22.70 10.90 11.68
CA PHE A 405 -21.46 10.29 11.20
C PHE A 405 -21.46 10.20 9.68
N TRP A 406 -20.27 10.18 9.09
CA TRP A 406 -20.09 9.73 7.73
C TRP A 406 -20.61 8.29 7.59
N THR A 407 -21.13 7.97 6.42
CA THR A 407 -21.56 6.63 5.98
C THR A 407 -20.92 6.33 4.63
N SER A 408 -20.86 5.05 4.23
CA SER A 408 -20.36 4.68 2.90
C SER A 408 -21.04 5.50 1.80
N ASP A 409 -22.37 5.61 1.82
CA ASP A 409 -23.13 6.39 0.82
C ASP A 409 -22.70 7.86 0.76
N SER A 410 -22.47 8.48 1.91
CA SER A 410 -22.07 9.90 1.96
C SER A 410 -20.63 10.17 1.50
N VAL A 411 -19.71 9.21 1.69
CA VAL A 411 -18.29 9.28 1.27
C VAL A 411 -18.02 8.67 -0.11
N ARG A 412 -19.06 8.17 -0.78
CA ARG A 412 -18.99 7.66 -2.15
C ARG A 412 -18.45 8.72 -3.10
N ASP A 413 -18.94 9.95 -2.94
CA ASP A 413 -18.38 11.15 -3.54
C ASP A 413 -17.27 11.69 -2.63
N PHE A 414 -16.04 11.26 -2.92
CA PHE A 414 -14.85 11.67 -2.18
C PHE A 414 -14.47 13.14 -2.43
N THR A 415 -14.98 13.77 -3.51
CA THR A 415 -14.67 15.17 -3.83
C THR A 415 -15.23 16.15 -2.79
N LYS A 416 -16.18 15.71 -1.97
CA LYS A 416 -16.67 16.44 -0.79
C LYS A 416 -15.58 16.78 0.22
N PHE A 417 -14.51 15.98 0.27
CA PHE A 417 -13.35 16.26 1.12
C PHE A 417 -12.33 17.21 0.44
N GLY A 418 -12.66 17.71 -0.75
CA GLY A 418 -11.86 18.69 -1.50
C GLY A 418 -10.69 18.08 -2.27
N TYR A 419 -10.67 16.77 -2.53
CA TYR A 419 -9.59 16.12 -3.28
C TYR A 419 -10.05 15.29 -4.46
N THR A 420 -9.14 15.07 -5.41
CA THR A 420 -9.23 14.10 -6.50
C THR A 420 -7.88 13.48 -6.79
N TYR A 421 -7.80 12.66 -7.84
CA TYR A 421 -6.58 12.04 -8.33
C TYR A 421 -6.35 12.40 -9.80
N THR A 422 -5.09 12.38 -10.25
CA THR A 422 -4.69 12.74 -11.62
C THR A 422 -5.53 12.00 -12.67
N GLU A 423 -5.80 10.72 -12.43
CA GLU A 423 -6.56 9.82 -13.32
C GLU A 423 -8.05 10.17 -13.42
N LEU A 424 -8.54 11.02 -12.53
CA LEU A 424 -9.96 11.36 -12.35
C LEU A 424 -10.22 12.85 -12.64
N THR A 425 -9.32 13.54 -13.34
CA THR A 425 -9.47 14.97 -13.64
C THR A 425 -10.32 15.24 -14.89
N ASP A 426 -10.41 14.30 -15.84
CA ASP A 426 -11.28 14.40 -17.02
C ASP A 426 -12.67 13.77 -16.77
N LEU A 427 -13.53 14.51 -16.04
CA LEU A 427 -14.88 14.07 -15.64
C LEU A 427 -15.99 14.58 -16.57
N ALA A 428 -15.67 15.03 -17.79
CA ALA A 428 -16.64 15.67 -18.69
C ALA A 428 -17.89 14.83 -19.00
N SER A 429 -17.81 13.50 -18.83
CA SER A 429 -18.96 12.59 -18.74
C SER A 429 -18.54 11.26 -18.10
N PRO A 430 -19.47 10.45 -17.54
CA PRO A 430 -19.14 9.13 -16.99
C PRO A 430 -18.40 8.21 -17.98
N ARG A 431 -18.80 8.22 -19.26
CA ARG A 431 -18.15 7.41 -20.30
C ARG A 431 -16.71 7.85 -20.57
N LYS A 432 -16.45 9.17 -20.62
CA LYS A 432 -15.09 9.71 -20.79
C LYS A 432 -14.22 9.45 -19.58
N ALA A 433 -14.76 9.61 -18.37
CA ALA A 433 -14.07 9.31 -17.13
C ALA A 433 -13.64 7.83 -17.09
N GLN A 434 -14.55 6.90 -17.41
CA GLN A 434 -14.23 5.48 -17.52
C GLN A 434 -13.13 5.19 -18.55
N ALA A 435 -13.23 5.76 -19.76
CA ALA A 435 -12.20 5.58 -20.78
C ALA A 435 -10.84 6.16 -20.36
N GLY A 436 -10.84 7.31 -19.68
CA GLY A 436 -9.64 7.93 -19.10
C GLY A 436 -8.99 7.05 -18.03
N VAL A 437 -9.78 6.52 -17.11
CA VAL A 437 -9.30 5.59 -16.08
C VAL A 437 -8.74 4.31 -16.69
N ARG A 438 -9.39 3.71 -17.68
CA ARG A 438 -8.86 2.52 -18.39
C ARG A 438 -7.52 2.80 -19.05
N ARG A 439 -7.38 3.95 -19.75
CA ARG A 439 -6.09 4.38 -20.32
C ARG A 439 -5.02 4.55 -19.24
N ALA A 440 -5.36 5.16 -18.11
CA ALA A 440 -4.43 5.33 -17.01
C ALA A 440 -3.97 3.98 -16.43
N ILE A 441 -4.89 3.05 -16.20
CA ILE A 441 -4.59 1.70 -15.70
C ILE A 441 -3.68 0.95 -16.68
N ASN A 442 -3.99 0.97 -17.98
CA ASN A 442 -3.16 0.35 -19.00
C ASN A 442 -1.75 0.97 -19.06
N ARG A 443 -1.64 2.30 -18.90
CA ARG A 443 -0.35 3.00 -18.88
C ARG A 443 0.49 2.65 -17.65
N LEU A 444 -0.13 2.63 -16.47
CA LEU A 444 0.58 2.46 -15.19
C LEU A 444 0.91 1.01 -14.87
N TYR A 445 -0.07 0.12 -15.03
CA TYR A 445 0.00 -1.28 -14.56
C TYR A 445 0.03 -2.28 -15.71
N GLY A 446 -0.39 -1.86 -16.91
CA GLY A 446 -0.45 -2.72 -18.07
C GLY A 446 0.90 -3.29 -18.45
N ALA A 447 2.01 -2.55 -18.34
CA ALA A 447 3.34 -3.04 -18.72
C ALA A 447 3.81 -4.31 -17.97
N SER A 448 3.28 -4.53 -16.76
CA SER A 448 3.54 -5.73 -15.96
C SER A 448 2.62 -6.90 -16.30
N SER A 449 1.52 -6.67 -17.04
CA SER A 449 0.55 -7.70 -17.39
C SER A 449 0.99 -8.55 -18.60
N PRO A 450 0.69 -9.86 -18.61
CA PRO A 450 0.86 -10.69 -19.80
C PRO A 450 0.19 -10.11 -21.04
N ALA A 451 -1.01 -9.52 -20.89
CA ALA A 451 -1.75 -8.90 -21.98
C ALA A 451 -0.91 -7.88 -22.78
N ASN A 452 -0.20 -6.97 -22.11
CA ASN A 452 0.65 -6.01 -22.82
C ASN A 452 1.96 -6.61 -23.30
N MET A 453 2.52 -7.61 -22.61
CA MET A 453 3.70 -8.34 -23.13
C MET A 453 3.37 -8.95 -24.50
N PHE A 454 2.21 -9.58 -24.63
CA PHE A 454 1.73 -10.13 -25.90
C PHE A 454 1.37 -9.07 -26.95
N LEU A 455 0.70 -7.97 -26.56
CA LEU A 455 0.41 -6.88 -27.50
C LEU A 455 1.69 -6.23 -28.06
N ARG A 456 2.74 -6.09 -27.25
CA ARG A 456 4.04 -5.58 -27.73
C ARG A 456 4.69 -6.53 -28.72
N GLU A 457 4.61 -7.83 -28.47
CA GLU A 457 5.14 -8.86 -29.36
C GLU A 457 4.39 -8.92 -30.70
N LEU A 458 3.05 -8.95 -30.67
CA LEU A 458 2.22 -8.91 -31.89
C LEU A 458 2.50 -7.66 -32.74
N ARG A 459 2.70 -6.50 -32.09
CA ARG A 459 3.12 -5.27 -32.78
C ARG A 459 4.52 -5.37 -33.37
N ALA A 460 5.48 -5.98 -32.65
CA ALA A 460 6.84 -6.21 -33.15
C ALA A 460 6.87 -7.15 -34.36
N GLN A 461 5.95 -8.12 -34.41
CA GLN A 461 5.77 -9.05 -35.53
C GLN A 461 4.96 -8.46 -36.71
N GLY A 462 4.51 -7.20 -36.63
CA GLY A 462 3.77 -6.53 -37.70
C GLY A 462 2.30 -6.95 -37.84
N ILE A 463 1.77 -7.76 -36.91
CA ILE A 463 0.38 -8.20 -36.89
C ILE A 463 -0.47 -7.09 -36.24
N LYS A 464 -1.13 -6.29 -37.07
CA LYS A 464 -2.09 -5.27 -36.60
C LYS A 464 -3.33 -5.97 -36.06
N GLY A 465 -3.56 -5.87 -34.75
CA GLY A 465 -4.85 -6.17 -34.12
C GLY A 465 -6.00 -5.47 -34.88
N GLY A 466 -7.15 -6.13 -34.95
CA GLY A 466 -8.22 -5.91 -35.91
C GLY A 466 -8.63 -4.46 -36.21
N ARG A 467 -8.81 -4.20 -37.52
CA ARG A 467 -9.56 -3.14 -38.22
C ARG A 467 -10.22 -2.04 -37.37
N GLY A 468 -9.58 -0.87 -37.34
CA GLY A 468 -10.23 0.45 -37.24
C GLY A 468 -9.77 1.34 -38.40
N ARG A 469 -10.69 1.67 -39.32
CA ARG A 469 -10.43 2.49 -40.50
C ARG A 469 -10.65 3.97 -40.14
N GLY A 470 -9.63 4.81 -40.26
CA GLY A 470 -9.76 6.27 -40.44
C GLY A 470 -9.20 7.15 -39.32
N GLY A 471 -8.15 7.92 -39.62
CA GLY A 471 -7.66 9.00 -38.76
C GLY A 471 -6.18 9.31 -38.99
N THR A 472 -5.86 10.07 -40.04
CA THR A 472 -4.52 10.62 -40.26
C THR A 472 -4.22 11.73 -39.25
N SER A 473 -3.16 11.59 -38.46
CA SER A 473 -2.42 12.75 -37.94
C SER A 473 -0.96 12.41 -37.66
N ARG A 474 -0.09 13.26 -38.21
CA ARG A 474 1.38 13.21 -38.17
C ARG A 474 1.93 13.54 -36.77
N ALA A 475 2.91 12.73 -36.38
CA ALA A 475 4.19 13.05 -35.72
C ALA A 475 4.25 13.97 -34.49
N GLY A 476 4.69 13.37 -33.38
CA GLY A 476 5.46 14.00 -32.29
C GLY A 476 6.45 12.96 -31.75
N GLN A 477 7.67 12.97 -32.29
CA GLN A 477 8.74 12.01 -32.05
C GLN A 477 9.54 12.42 -30.81
N GLN A 478 9.63 11.56 -29.80
CA GLN A 478 10.80 11.42 -28.92
C GLN A 478 10.68 10.10 -28.15
N SER A 479 11.28 9.04 -28.69
CA SER A 479 11.51 7.79 -27.97
C SER A 479 13.02 7.54 -27.93
N SER A 480 13.57 7.49 -26.72
CA SER A 480 14.92 7.04 -26.42
C SER A 480 15.12 5.61 -26.90
N GLN A 481 16.05 5.43 -27.84
CA GLN A 481 16.56 4.13 -28.25
C GLN A 481 17.37 3.52 -27.11
N HIS A 482 16.89 2.41 -26.55
CA HIS A 482 17.72 1.35 -25.97
C HIS A 482 17.07 0.03 -26.36
N SER A 483 17.55 -0.55 -27.47
CA SER A 483 17.30 -1.95 -27.81
C SER A 483 18.36 -2.80 -27.08
N PRO A 484 17.98 -3.81 -26.29
CA PRO A 484 18.91 -4.89 -25.98
C PRO A 484 19.13 -5.69 -27.26
N ALA A 485 20.38 -5.81 -27.68
CA ALA A 485 20.79 -6.71 -28.75
C ALA A 485 20.64 -8.17 -28.27
N GLY A 486 19.90 -8.98 -29.03
CA GLY A 486 19.73 -10.41 -28.82
C GLY A 486 18.39 -10.88 -29.38
N GLY A 487 18.40 -11.51 -30.56
CA GLY A 487 17.19 -12.00 -31.22
C GLY A 487 16.50 -13.11 -30.44
N VAL A 488 15.24 -12.89 -30.07
CA VAL A 488 14.32 -13.89 -29.47
C VAL A 488 12.96 -13.79 -30.16
N ALA A 489 12.97 -13.77 -31.50
CA ALA A 489 11.76 -13.72 -32.31
C ALA A 489 11.46 -15.12 -32.86
N SER A 490 10.80 -15.99 -32.08
CA SER A 490 10.09 -17.18 -32.62
C SER A 490 9.29 -18.03 -31.61
N ASN A 491 9.48 -17.93 -30.28
CA ASN A 491 8.94 -18.96 -29.36
C ASN A 491 7.62 -18.60 -28.64
N MET A 492 6.84 -17.61 -29.12
CA MET A 492 5.58 -17.20 -28.47
C MET A 492 4.32 -17.64 -29.23
N GLU A 493 4.43 -18.35 -30.35
CA GLU A 493 3.27 -18.85 -31.12
C GLU A 493 2.35 -19.77 -30.29
N GLY A 494 2.90 -20.48 -29.28
CA GLY A 494 2.13 -21.33 -28.37
C GLY A 494 1.52 -20.63 -27.14
N ALA A 495 1.74 -19.32 -26.97
CA ALA A 495 1.30 -18.57 -25.79
C ALA A 495 0.06 -17.69 -26.02
N VAL A 496 -0.28 -17.41 -27.29
CA VAL A 496 -1.45 -16.60 -27.69
C VAL A 496 -2.26 -17.35 -28.74
N GLU A 497 -3.56 -17.51 -28.50
CA GLU A 497 -4.51 -18.13 -29.41
C GLU A 497 -5.46 -17.07 -29.98
N GLY A 498 -5.16 -16.58 -31.18
CA GLY A 498 -5.94 -15.52 -31.82
C GLY A 498 -5.75 -14.17 -31.11
N ASP A 499 -6.81 -13.67 -30.48
CA ASP A 499 -6.81 -12.42 -29.69
C ASP A 499 -6.80 -12.66 -28.17
N SER A 500 -6.53 -13.90 -27.75
CA SER A 500 -6.63 -14.32 -26.37
C SER A 500 -5.37 -15.06 -25.91
N TYR A 501 -5.08 -15.01 -24.62
CA TYR A 501 -4.00 -15.77 -23.99
C TYR A 501 -4.55 -16.50 -22.75
N ARG A 502 -3.74 -17.40 -22.18
CA ARG A 502 -4.09 -18.10 -20.95
C ARG A 502 -3.39 -17.48 -19.75
N GLU A 503 -4.17 -17.00 -18.79
CA GLU A 503 -3.69 -16.53 -17.50
C GLU A 503 -3.73 -17.67 -16.47
N TRP A 504 -2.70 -17.77 -15.64
CA TRP A 504 -2.54 -18.74 -14.58
C TRP A 504 -2.36 -18.02 -13.24
N ILE A 505 -3.19 -18.37 -12.26
CA ILE A 505 -3.25 -17.70 -10.97
C ILE A 505 -3.27 -18.74 -9.85
N VAL A 506 -2.44 -18.54 -8.83
CA VAL A 506 -2.61 -19.24 -7.55
C VAL A 506 -3.70 -18.54 -6.75
N ASN A 507 -4.72 -19.30 -6.40
CA ASN A 507 -5.79 -18.94 -5.47
C ASN A 507 -5.41 -19.39 -4.06
N ILE A 508 -5.48 -18.48 -3.09
CA ILE A 508 -5.00 -18.71 -1.73
C ILE A 508 -6.13 -18.47 -0.75
N ARG A 509 -6.33 -19.40 0.18
CA ARG A 509 -7.11 -19.20 1.42
C ARG A 509 -6.27 -19.59 2.61
N ALA A 510 -6.24 -18.76 3.63
CA ALA A 510 -5.52 -19.05 4.86
C ALA A 510 -6.21 -18.44 6.08
N LYS A 511 -6.01 -19.01 7.27
CA LYS A 511 -6.56 -18.46 8.51
C LYS A 511 -5.78 -17.20 8.92
N LYS A 512 -6.46 -16.07 9.18
CA LYS A 512 -5.83 -14.77 9.44
C LYS A 512 -4.80 -14.81 10.58
N GLN A 513 -5.02 -15.67 11.57
CA GLN A 513 -4.13 -15.89 12.71
C GLN A 513 -3.51 -17.29 12.76
N ALA A 514 -3.23 -17.92 11.60
CA ALA A 514 -2.73 -19.30 11.56
C ALA A 514 -1.42 -19.52 12.33
N LEU A 515 -0.55 -18.50 12.37
CA LEU A 515 0.80 -18.56 12.93
C LEU A 515 1.03 -17.55 14.08
N ASP A 516 -0.06 -17.12 14.74
CA ASP A 516 -0.03 -16.18 15.88
C ASP A 516 0.76 -14.87 15.65
N GLY A 517 0.74 -14.39 14.40
CA GLY A 517 1.33 -13.15 13.96
C GLY A 517 1.31 -13.03 12.43
N PRO A 518 1.82 -11.93 11.89
CA PRO A 518 1.92 -11.73 10.44
C PRO A 518 2.81 -12.80 9.81
N TYR A 519 2.39 -13.29 8.65
CA TYR A 519 3.15 -14.29 7.90
C TYR A 519 2.96 -14.09 6.41
N SER A 520 3.83 -14.69 5.62
CA SER A 520 3.86 -14.51 4.17
C SER A 520 3.99 -15.86 3.46
N ILE A 521 3.26 -16.01 2.36
CA ILE A 521 3.25 -17.21 1.51
C ILE A 521 3.98 -16.84 0.22
N TYR A 522 5.13 -17.48 0.01
CA TYR A 522 6.02 -17.24 -1.13
C TYR A 522 5.86 -18.33 -2.19
N PHE A 523 5.96 -17.91 -3.44
CA PHE A 523 5.94 -18.79 -4.60
C PHE A 523 7.22 -18.62 -5.42
N PHE A 524 7.87 -19.73 -5.74
CA PHE A 524 9.10 -19.77 -6.53
C PHE A 524 8.98 -20.78 -7.68
N PHE A 525 9.71 -20.52 -8.77
CA PHE A 525 9.95 -21.54 -9.80
C PHE A 525 11.32 -22.20 -9.58
N GLY A 526 11.31 -23.38 -8.98
CA GLY A 526 12.48 -24.10 -8.49
C GLY A 526 12.81 -23.73 -7.05
N THR A 527 13.88 -24.35 -6.54
CA THR A 527 14.30 -24.21 -5.13
C THR A 527 14.72 -22.77 -4.83
N PRO A 528 14.17 -22.12 -3.79
CA PRO A 528 14.62 -20.80 -3.35
C PRO A 528 16.04 -20.86 -2.74
N PRO A 529 16.74 -19.72 -2.58
CA PRO A 529 17.98 -19.66 -1.82
C PRO A 529 17.83 -20.26 -0.42
N SER A 530 18.85 -20.94 0.09
CA SER A 530 18.80 -21.57 1.42
C SER A 530 18.74 -20.56 2.55
N ASN A 531 19.37 -19.39 2.37
CA ASN A 531 19.24 -18.25 3.27
C ASN A 531 18.01 -17.43 2.89
N LYS A 532 17.11 -17.25 3.85
CA LYS A 532 15.81 -16.59 3.66
C LYS A 532 15.95 -15.09 3.48
N GLU A 533 17.01 -14.48 3.99
CA GLU A 533 17.28 -13.06 3.78
C GLU A 533 17.59 -12.75 2.30
N ASP A 534 18.06 -13.74 1.54
CA ASP A 534 18.36 -13.61 0.11
C ASP A 534 17.10 -13.75 -0.77
N TRP A 535 15.94 -14.12 -0.20
CA TRP A 535 14.70 -14.26 -0.96
C TRP A 535 14.21 -12.95 -1.55
N ALA A 536 14.54 -11.82 -0.92
CA ALA A 536 14.24 -10.48 -1.42
C ALA A 536 14.99 -10.13 -2.72
N GLN A 537 15.92 -10.99 -3.18
CA GLN A 537 16.67 -10.81 -4.42
C GLN A 537 16.61 -12.07 -5.31
N ALA A 538 15.78 -13.05 -4.96
CA ALA A 538 15.73 -14.32 -5.66
C ALA A 538 15.13 -14.16 -7.06
N GLU A 539 15.92 -14.44 -8.10
CA GLU A 539 15.47 -14.31 -9.51
C GLU A 539 14.30 -15.24 -9.84
N ASN A 540 14.20 -16.37 -9.12
CA ASN A 540 13.15 -17.36 -9.29
C ASN A 540 11.91 -17.11 -8.41
N HIS A 541 11.86 -16.03 -7.65
CA HIS A 541 10.66 -15.60 -6.93
C HIS A 541 9.59 -15.09 -7.89
N VAL A 542 8.36 -15.58 -7.71
CA VAL A 542 7.21 -15.27 -8.58
C VAL A 542 6.32 -14.20 -7.95
N GLY A 543 6.08 -14.31 -6.65
CA GLY A 543 5.25 -13.37 -5.90
C GLY A 543 4.99 -13.84 -4.48
N THR A 544 4.45 -12.94 -3.66
CA THR A 544 4.15 -13.19 -2.25
C THR A 544 2.76 -12.66 -1.89
N MET A 545 2.02 -13.45 -1.12
CA MET A 545 0.84 -12.98 -0.40
C MET A 545 1.21 -12.79 1.07
N GLY A 546 1.04 -11.58 1.60
CA GLY A 546 1.15 -11.32 3.03
C GLY A 546 -0.21 -11.50 3.69
N VAL A 547 -0.22 -12.13 4.87
CA VAL A 547 -1.38 -12.18 5.75
C VAL A 547 -1.15 -11.19 6.89
N PHE A 548 -1.94 -10.12 6.90
CA PHE A 548 -1.86 -9.07 7.91
C PHE A 548 -2.68 -9.48 9.14
N ALA A 549 -1.99 -9.61 10.25
CA ALA A 549 -2.50 -10.19 11.48
C ALA A 549 -2.25 -9.25 12.68
N ALA A 550 -2.75 -9.63 13.84
CA ALA A 550 -2.50 -8.94 15.09
C ALA A 550 -1.51 -9.72 15.95
N ASP A 551 -0.95 -9.08 16.97
CA ASP A 551 -0.34 -9.79 18.08
C ASP A 551 -1.41 -10.13 19.14
N GLY A 552 -1.13 -11.11 20.01
CA GLY A 552 -2.03 -11.50 21.10
C GLY A 552 -2.39 -10.36 22.06
N ALA A 553 -1.58 -9.31 22.12
CA ALA A 553 -1.68 -8.22 23.09
C ALA A 553 -2.61 -7.08 22.66
N GLY A 554 -2.58 -6.74 21.37
CA GLY A 554 -3.17 -5.51 20.84
C GLY A 554 -4.61 -5.65 20.37
N MET A 555 -5.18 -6.87 20.34
CA MET A 555 -6.55 -7.12 19.87
C MET A 555 -7.26 -8.21 20.68
N GLY A 556 -7.17 -8.14 22.02
CA GLY A 556 -7.72 -9.16 22.93
C GLY A 556 -9.19 -9.51 22.64
N GLY A 557 -10.02 -8.51 22.28
CA GLY A 557 -11.42 -8.70 21.93
C GLY A 557 -11.70 -9.30 20.53
N MET A 558 -10.70 -9.49 19.67
CA MET A 558 -10.87 -10.06 18.31
C MET A 558 -10.13 -11.37 18.09
N MET A 559 -9.16 -11.71 18.94
CA MET A 559 -8.17 -12.75 18.67
C MET A 559 -8.79 -14.11 18.31
N GLU A 560 -9.76 -14.59 19.08
CA GLU A 560 -10.43 -15.86 18.81
C GLU A 560 -11.23 -15.86 17.50
N ALA A 561 -11.83 -14.72 17.14
CA ALA A 561 -12.51 -14.59 15.85
C ALA A 561 -11.51 -14.57 14.69
N MET A 562 -10.35 -13.93 14.85
CA MET A 562 -9.27 -13.89 13.85
C MET A 562 -8.66 -15.28 13.60
N LYS A 563 -8.56 -16.13 14.63
CA LYS A 563 -8.12 -17.53 14.49
C LYS A 563 -9.05 -18.35 13.61
N GLU A 564 -10.34 -18.03 13.60
CA GLU A 564 -11.32 -18.73 12.78
C GLU A 564 -11.60 -18.08 11.41
N LEU A 565 -11.26 -16.80 11.25
CA LEU A 565 -11.44 -16.09 10.01
C LEU A 565 -10.48 -16.62 8.94
N GLU A 566 -11.03 -17.07 7.82
CA GLU A 566 -10.26 -17.28 6.60
C GLU A 566 -10.19 -15.99 5.80
N VAL A 567 -9.00 -15.68 5.29
CA VAL A 567 -8.76 -14.61 4.32
C VAL A 567 -8.28 -15.20 3.01
N SER A 568 -8.47 -14.47 1.91
CA SER A 568 -8.06 -14.90 0.59
C SER A 568 -7.20 -13.86 -0.14
N GLY A 569 -6.45 -14.35 -1.12
CA GLY A 569 -5.64 -13.55 -2.02
C GLY A 569 -5.22 -14.36 -3.24
N THR A 570 -4.46 -13.73 -4.13
CA THR A 570 -3.92 -14.41 -5.31
C THR A 570 -2.46 -14.07 -5.57
N VAL A 571 -1.77 -14.95 -6.30
CA VAL A 571 -0.46 -14.68 -6.91
C VAL A 571 -0.50 -15.08 -8.39
N PRO A 572 -0.40 -14.13 -9.34
CA PRO A 572 -0.31 -14.43 -10.76
C PRO A 572 1.00 -15.14 -11.12
N LEU A 573 0.92 -16.18 -11.94
CA LEU A 573 2.06 -17.01 -12.35
C LEU A 573 2.52 -16.74 -13.79
N THR A 574 1.62 -16.21 -14.63
CA THR A 574 1.77 -16.20 -16.09
C THR A 574 3.04 -15.54 -16.58
N THR A 575 3.49 -14.43 -15.99
CA THR A 575 4.74 -13.79 -16.45
C THR A 575 5.97 -14.61 -16.13
N GLY A 576 5.99 -15.34 -15.02
CA GLY A 576 7.07 -16.28 -14.77
C GLY A 576 7.00 -17.48 -15.73
N LEU A 577 5.80 -17.95 -16.09
CA LEU A 577 5.62 -19.01 -17.09
C LEU A 577 6.06 -18.55 -18.48
N ILE A 578 5.79 -17.29 -18.86
CA ILE A 578 6.29 -16.70 -20.11
C ILE A 578 7.83 -16.67 -20.11
N LYS A 579 8.48 -16.36 -18.98
CA LYS A 579 9.94 -16.46 -18.89
C LYS A 579 10.42 -17.90 -19.08
N ALA A 580 9.72 -18.88 -18.52
CA ALA A 580 10.03 -20.30 -18.72
C ALA A 580 9.89 -20.71 -20.21
N VAL A 581 8.86 -20.20 -20.91
CA VAL A 581 8.72 -20.38 -22.37
C VAL A 581 9.89 -19.73 -23.14
N GLN A 582 10.23 -18.49 -22.80
CA GLN A 582 11.36 -17.78 -23.40
C GLN A 582 12.71 -18.46 -23.14
N GLY A 583 12.87 -19.09 -21.97
CA GLY A 583 14.03 -19.89 -21.59
C GLY A 583 14.07 -21.29 -22.19
N GLY A 584 13.00 -21.73 -22.87
CA GLY A 584 12.88 -23.09 -23.43
C GLY A 584 12.59 -24.18 -22.40
N GLU A 585 12.19 -23.81 -21.17
CA GLU A 585 11.74 -24.75 -20.13
C GLU A 585 10.27 -25.19 -20.33
N LEU A 586 9.50 -24.41 -21.10
CA LEU A 586 8.14 -24.69 -21.54
C LEU A 586 8.02 -24.46 -23.05
N GLU A 587 7.21 -25.24 -23.75
CA GLU A 587 6.95 -25.01 -25.19
C GLU A 587 5.84 -23.96 -25.39
N GLY A 588 4.83 -23.95 -24.50
CA GLY A 588 3.78 -22.93 -24.51
C GLY A 588 3.06 -22.77 -23.17
N LEU A 589 1.86 -22.19 -23.22
CA LEU A 589 1.00 -22.00 -22.04
C LEU A 589 -0.20 -22.95 -22.02
N GLN A 590 -0.07 -24.09 -22.70
CA GLN A 590 -1.15 -25.09 -22.80
C GLN A 590 -1.39 -25.80 -21.46
N PRO A 591 -2.65 -26.15 -21.12
CA PRO A 591 -2.97 -26.66 -19.79
C PRO A 591 -2.16 -27.87 -19.33
N GLU A 592 -2.00 -28.89 -20.18
CA GLU A 592 -1.30 -30.12 -19.79
C GLU A 592 0.17 -29.87 -19.46
N GLU A 593 0.86 -29.08 -20.26
CA GLU A 593 2.27 -28.71 -20.07
C GLU A 593 2.47 -27.85 -18.84
N VAL A 594 1.66 -26.79 -18.69
CA VAL A 594 1.77 -25.89 -17.55
C VAL A 594 1.46 -26.62 -16.25
N VAL A 595 0.42 -27.46 -16.20
CA VAL A 595 0.10 -28.27 -15.01
C VAL A 595 1.26 -29.17 -14.64
N ARG A 596 1.89 -29.85 -15.61
CA ARG A 596 3.07 -30.67 -15.37
C ARG A 596 4.23 -29.84 -14.83
N PHE A 597 4.55 -28.72 -15.48
CA PHE A 597 5.62 -27.82 -15.05
C PHE A 597 5.39 -27.30 -13.63
N LEU A 598 4.18 -26.85 -13.32
CA LEU A 598 3.86 -26.35 -11.98
C LEU A 598 3.97 -27.45 -10.93
N ARG A 599 3.54 -28.69 -11.21
CA ARG A 599 3.73 -29.82 -10.29
C ARG A 599 5.20 -30.15 -10.02
N GLU A 600 6.07 -29.96 -11.01
CA GLU A 600 7.50 -30.26 -10.90
C GLU A 600 8.31 -29.09 -10.32
N ARG A 601 7.90 -27.83 -10.58
CA ARG A 601 8.74 -26.64 -10.38
C ARG A 601 8.16 -25.59 -9.43
N LEU A 602 6.85 -25.56 -9.17
CA LEU A 602 6.29 -24.58 -8.25
C LEU A 602 6.63 -24.98 -6.81
N VAL A 603 7.48 -24.18 -6.17
CA VAL A 603 7.82 -24.33 -4.75
C VAL A 603 7.06 -23.29 -3.94
N ILE A 604 6.45 -23.74 -2.86
CA ILE A 604 5.65 -22.92 -1.95
C ILE A 604 6.32 -22.97 -0.57
N SER A 605 6.64 -21.81 -0.03
CA SER A 605 7.17 -21.69 1.33
C SER A 605 6.37 -20.68 2.13
N VAL A 606 6.13 -20.98 3.40
CA VAL A 606 5.44 -20.06 4.33
C VAL A 606 6.44 -19.58 5.37
N LEU A 607 6.62 -18.26 5.46
CA LEU A 607 7.44 -17.63 6.50
C LEU A 607 6.52 -17.00 7.54
N GLY A 608 6.56 -17.54 8.75
CA GLY A 608 5.87 -17.01 9.91
C GLY A 608 6.73 -16.07 10.76
N PRO A 609 6.27 -15.75 11.98
CA PRO A 609 7.04 -14.96 12.93
C PRO A 609 8.44 -15.55 13.18
N GLU A 610 9.40 -14.68 13.49
CA GLU A 610 10.79 -15.04 13.83
C GLU A 610 11.59 -15.66 12.67
N GLY A 611 11.14 -15.48 11.43
CA GLY A 611 11.75 -16.05 10.23
C GLY A 611 11.61 -17.57 10.15
N ARG A 612 10.73 -18.17 10.97
CA ARG A 612 10.45 -19.59 10.93
C ARG A 612 9.74 -19.94 9.64
N GLU A 613 10.29 -20.93 8.94
CA GLU A 613 9.66 -21.52 7.77
C GLU A 613 8.74 -22.66 8.19
N PHE A 614 7.58 -22.72 7.56
CA PHE A 614 6.56 -23.74 7.75
C PHE A 614 6.32 -24.42 6.41
N GLY A 615 6.24 -25.74 6.44
CA GLY A 615 5.68 -26.52 5.34
C GLY A 615 4.21 -26.20 5.17
N VAL A 616 3.70 -26.30 3.94
CA VAL A 616 2.30 -26.02 3.62
C VAL A 616 1.30 -26.84 4.44
N SER A 617 1.65 -28.08 4.81
CA SER A 617 0.84 -28.96 5.64
C SER A 617 0.86 -28.61 7.13
N GLU A 618 1.85 -27.82 7.58
CA GLU A 618 1.93 -27.34 8.98
C GLU A 618 0.99 -26.14 9.22
N VAL A 619 0.58 -25.44 8.15
CA VAL A 619 -0.27 -24.25 8.25
C VAL A 619 -1.73 -24.64 8.21
N LYS A 620 -2.33 -24.76 9.40
CA LYS A 620 -3.74 -25.16 9.55
C LYS A 620 -4.69 -24.28 8.73
N GLY A 621 -5.47 -24.92 7.86
CA GLY A 621 -6.50 -24.23 7.06
C GLY A 621 -5.96 -23.50 5.83
N LEU A 622 -4.67 -23.64 5.50
CA LEU A 622 -4.13 -23.21 4.22
C LEU A 622 -4.72 -24.08 3.09
N LYS A 623 -5.27 -23.42 2.08
CA LYS A 623 -5.77 -24.06 0.85
C LYS A 623 -5.20 -23.32 -0.33
N LEU A 624 -4.67 -24.08 -1.27
CA LEU A 624 -3.98 -23.56 -2.43
C LEU A 624 -4.46 -24.30 -3.67
N SER A 625 -4.93 -23.56 -4.66
CA SER A 625 -5.27 -24.11 -5.96
C SER A 625 -4.74 -23.22 -7.07
N VAL A 626 -4.55 -23.79 -8.26
CA VAL A 626 -4.21 -23.01 -9.45
C VAL A 626 -5.42 -23.02 -10.37
N GLY A 627 -5.89 -21.83 -10.73
CA GLY A 627 -6.90 -21.63 -11.77
C GLY A 627 -6.26 -21.14 -13.07
N SER A 628 -6.82 -21.55 -14.20
CA SER A 628 -6.47 -21.00 -15.51
C SER A 628 -7.66 -20.25 -16.12
N PHE A 629 -7.39 -19.17 -16.86
CA PHE A 629 -8.42 -18.32 -17.44
C PHE A 629 -8.06 -17.98 -18.88
N ARG A 630 -9.03 -18.07 -19.79
CA ARG A 630 -8.87 -17.49 -21.12
C ARG A 630 -9.13 -16.00 -21.03
N VAL A 631 -8.14 -15.19 -21.38
CA VAL A 631 -8.20 -13.73 -21.29
C VAL A 631 -8.03 -13.12 -22.67
N ARG A 632 -9.05 -12.39 -23.12
CA ARG A 632 -9.02 -11.66 -24.38
C ARG A 632 -8.25 -10.35 -24.20
N LEU A 633 -7.31 -10.09 -25.11
CA LEU A 633 -6.52 -8.87 -25.15
C LEU A 633 -7.42 -7.64 -25.37
N PRO A 634 -7.08 -6.47 -24.79
CA PRO A 634 -7.82 -5.24 -25.06
C PRO A 634 -7.64 -4.82 -26.52
N GLY A 635 -8.72 -4.40 -27.18
CA GLY A 635 -8.69 -3.99 -28.59
C GLY A 635 -8.13 -2.58 -28.81
N SER A 636 -8.11 -1.76 -27.76
CA SER A 636 -7.64 -0.37 -27.76
C SER A 636 -7.07 0.03 -26.40
N GLU A 637 -6.42 1.19 -26.32
CA GLU A 637 -5.82 1.68 -25.07
C GLU A 637 -6.85 2.04 -23.98
N ASP A 638 -8.12 2.25 -24.36
CA ASP A 638 -9.23 2.52 -23.46
C ASP A 638 -10.09 1.30 -23.13
N GLU A 639 -9.65 0.10 -23.51
CA GLU A 639 -10.22 -1.18 -23.09
C GLU A 639 -9.32 -1.88 -22.08
N LEU A 640 -9.93 -2.60 -21.14
CA LEU A 640 -9.22 -3.56 -20.27
C LEU A 640 -9.41 -4.98 -20.83
N PRO A 641 -8.55 -5.95 -20.46
CA PRO A 641 -8.74 -7.33 -20.87
C PRO A 641 -10.08 -7.87 -20.40
N VAL A 642 -10.65 -8.77 -21.20
CA VAL A 642 -11.91 -9.44 -20.86
C VAL A 642 -11.62 -10.87 -20.47
N TRP A 643 -12.05 -11.21 -19.25
CA TRP A 643 -11.81 -12.51 -18.64
C TRP A 643 -12.94 -13.47 -18.97
N GLY A 644 -12.59 -14.68 -19.39
CA GLY A 644 -13.50 -15.82 -19.40
C GLY A 644 -13.70 -16.40 -18.01
N GLU A 645 -14.52 -17.45 -17.95
CA GLU A 645 -14.68 -18.26 -16.75
C GLU A 645 -13.39 -19.02 -16.42
N GLU A 646 -13.27 -19.48 -15.17
CA GLU A 646 -12.17 -20.35 -14.77
C GLU A 646 -12.23 -21.69 -15.53
N GLU A 647 -11.16 -22.01 -16.24
CA GLU A 647 -10.98 -23.23 -17.00
C GLU A 647 -9.92 -24.11 -16.33
N GLY A 648 -10.34 -25.20 -15.70
CA GLY A 648 -9.42 -26.13 -15.08
C GLY A 648 -8.81 -25.58 -13.78
N THR A 649 -9.01 -26.35 -12.72
CA THR A 649 -8.44 -26.07 -11.40
C THR A 649 -7.75 -27.32 -10.93
N PHE A 650 -6.57 -27.19 -10.33
CA PHE A 650 -5.98 -28.27 -9.55
C PHE A 650 -5.50 -27.78 -8.20
N ASP A 651 -5.72 -28.62 -7.19
CA ASP A 651 -5.29 -28.34 -5.84
C ASP A 651 -3.79 -28.60 -5.69
N LEU A 652 -3.12 -27.67 -5.03
CA LEU A 652 -1.74 -27.76 -4.59
C LEU A 652 -1.66 -28.30 -3.16
N VAL A 653 -2.61 -27.89 -2.31
CA VAL A 653 -2.68 -28.19 -0.87
C VAL A 653 -4.12 -28.34 -0.41
#